data_AF-M2AXX8-F1
#
_entry.id   AF-M2AXX8-F1
#
_cell.length_a   1.000
_cell.length_b   1.000
_cell.length_c   1.000
_cell.angle_alpha   90.00
_cell.angle_beta   90.00
_cell.angle_gamma   90.00
#
_symmetry.space_group_name_H-M   'P 1'
#
loop_
_entity.id
_entity.type
_entity.pdbx_description
1 polymer ?
#
loop_
_entity_poly.entity_id
_entity_poly.type
_entity_poly.pdbx_seq_one_letter_code
_entity_poly.pdbx_strand_id
1 'polypeptide(L)'
;MKKLKIYSILKIGFIIAAFGLFALDLNCYELDELEIKQDYKKDGVNLDIKYPESEEDFVFYRSFNPNANLYKSGKLKKGEKPFFNFGTELCVWVQTSSGKLSKPAHLIVEPLEEKKLLNVLSPQEGIWNDIQKLIIQHPPKTQIIYSVDGSDPLDFGLLYTGPINLEKEGKIELRIKAVPESGNITEKIINYEVSPSGLPSPKIPETALNEEPDKDLKYNILNWYFLEFNSDVPIYYLTKKVNDNSITDASQLLNIYDGPVFIDRTQDTVFYWVKAKEENVNKIFLPKKPVLSSVPKTAVNRNVELKFDDERYTYFFETGDGNTYIYPDKNSSQFKKDASHIFDVGIKEERFFDVKIRAFYEDLFHGEFKTSFTIDKLPPEKPEVSFSPPVSPTNSDVKIRIKSLSAETVVEIEPPIFTSSSKDEIVLTGAMGEKTIYSVNIYNKDEAGNKSANINKEFIIDKNAVYVDNNYKIKNSDGNPSKPFSSIYEAVDYINKASLLQKNKVSAEKWKIYVRGDCILNEAVLITRNIKITSASQKTSIHFSKNSGFVVIGANFEIENCNIFRRERAEEPREVPIIYADKASIKLNNVSLQAFEGGPVLSSFYSHLDISDTKVISEQTKHCLIFNLNNSSAVIQNTDFTGKGFSVAAISASNSIIELDNLNASLNPNFTARFLEAWNSEISLGKLNLIRLPESAQNKDTAVWYNKNSRMDIKFKPIVRGFLNSIEREP
;
A
#
# COMPACT_ATOMS: atom_id res chain seq x y z
N MET A 1 -105.43 -22.72 16.62
CA MET A 1 -105.98 -22.13 17.87
C MET A 1 -105.33 -20.75 18.09
N LYS A 2 -105.70 -20.02 19.16
CA LYS A 2 -105.24 -18.62 19.46
C LYS A 2 -103.70 -18.55 19.59
N LYS A 3 -102.93 -17.53 19.17
CA LYS A 3 -102.95 -16.04 19.31
C LYS A 3 -102.39 -15.50 20.66
N LEU A 4 -101.17 -14.92 20.61
CA LEU A 4 -100.40 -13.99 21.51
C LEU A 4 -98.89 -14.27 21.25
N LYS A 5 -97.88 -13.39 21.13
CA LYS A 5 -97.68 -11.91 21.06
C LYS A 5 -97.81 -11.04 22.33
N ILE A 6 -96.87 -10.07 22.45
CA ILE A 6 -96.73 -8.91 23.39
C ILE A 6 -96.62 -9.24 24.89
N TYR A 7 -95.86 -8.53 25.76
CA TYR A 7 -95.03 -7.30 25.76
C TYR A 7 -93.72 -7.57 26.59
N SER A 8 -92.71 -6.68 26.81
CA SER A 8 -92.04 -5.57 26.10
C SER A 8 -90.99 -4.93 27.08
N ILE A 9 -90.52 -3.69 26.83
CA ILE A 9 -89.81 -2.73 27.74
C ILE A 9 -88.29 -2.97 27.98
N LEU A 10 -87.39 -1.99 28.13
CA LEU A 10 -87.24 -0.61 27.55
C LEU A 10 -85.90 0.01 28.04
N LYS A 11 -85.17 0.71 27.14
CA LYS A 11 -84.22 1.86 27.31
C LYS A 11 -83.02 1.68 26.35
N ILE A 12 -82.72 2.49 25.34
CA ILE A 12 -82.86 3.94 24.98
C ILE A 12 -81.58 4.76 25.26
N GLY A 13 -81.00 5.30 24.18
CA GLY A 13 -80.06 6.43 24.15
C GLY A 13 -79.03 6.35 23.01
N PHE A 14 -78.85 7.33 22.10
CA PHE A 14 -79.71 8.44 21.66
C PHE A 14 -79.19 9.00 20.29
N ILE A 15 -80.11 9.41 19.39
CA ILE A 15 -80.04 10.47 18.32
C ILE A 15 -78.64 10.90 17.77
N ILE A 16 -78.25 10.73 16.49
CA ILE A 16 -78.75 11.25 15.18
C ILE A 16 -78.51 12.75 14.90
N ALA A 17 -77.63 13.08 13.94
CA ALA A 17 -77.56 14.30 13.07
C ALA A 17 -76.10 14.51 12.57
N ALA A 18 -75.79 15.04 11.37
CA ALA A 18 -76.57 15.28 10.15
C ALA A 18 -75.61 15.41 8.93
N PHE A 19 -76.17 15.56 7.72
CA PHE A 19 -75.46 15.64 6.43
C PHE A 19 -74.30 16.65 6.36
N GLY A 20 -73.22 16.25 5.69
CA GLY A 20 -72.24 17.11 5.03
C GLY A 20 -71.82 16.46 3.71
N LEU A 21 -71.61 17.24 2.64
CA LEU A 21 -71.23 16.70 1.33
C LEU A 21 -69.77 16.22 1.39
N PHE A 22 -69.56 14.95 1.09
CA PHE A 22 -68.36 14.54 0.35
C PHE A 22 -68.77 14.30 -1.11
N ALA A 23 -67.91 14.70 -2.03
CA ALA A 23 -68.07 14.31 -3.42
C ALA A 23 -67.94 12.78 -3.52
N LEU A 24 -68.69 12.18 -4.43
CA LEU A 24 -68.32 10.88 -4.96
C LEU A 24 -67.12 11.11 -5.85
N ASP A 25 -65.91 10.93 -5.31
CA ASP A 25 -64.77 10.58 -6.14
C ASP A 25 -65.15 9.27 -6.84
N LEU A 26 -65.30 9.36 -8.16
CA LEU A 26 -65.61 8.22 -9.03
C LEU A 26 -64.33 7.40 -9.22
N ASN A 27 -63.92 6.72 -8.15
CA ASN A 27 -62.90 5.69 -8.21
C ASN A 27 -63.33 4.65 -9.23
N CYS A 28 -62.62 4.60 -10.36
CA CYS A 28 -62.87 3.67 -11.47
C CYS A 28 -62.58 2.20 -11.10
N TYR A 29 -62.13 1.97 -9.86
CA TYR A 29 -62.00 0.69 -9.20
C TYR A 29 -63.06 0.59 -8.09
N GLU A 30 -64.05 -0.28 -8.27
CA GLU A 30 -65.03 -0.66 -7.22
C GLU A 30 -64.44 -1.62 -6.16
N LEU A 31 -63.17 -2.00 -6.30
CA LEU A 31 -62.46 -2.92 -5.42
C LEU A 31 -61.08 -2.37 -5.05
N ASP A 32 -60.75 -2.46 -3.77
CA ASP A 32 -59.43 -2.12 -3.22
C ASP A 32 -58.27 -2.93 -3.83
N GLU A 33 -57.05 -2.47 -3.57
CA GLU A 33 -55.83 -3.17 -3.96
C GLU A 33 -55.69 -4.52 -3.23
N LEU A 34 -55.24 -5.55 -3.96
CA LEU A 34 -55.14 -6.92 -3.45
C LEU A 34 -54.12 -7.05 -2.29
N GLU A 35 -54.53 -7.66 -1.18
CA GLU A 35 -53.63 -8.03 -0.08
C GLU A 35 -52.70 -9.20 -0.50
N ILE A 36 -51.39 -8.94 -0.51
CA ILE A 36 -50.35 -9.88 -0.93
C ILE A 36 -49.18 -9.84 0.06
N LYS A 37 -48.84 -11.00 0.63
CA LYS A 37 -47.70 -11.18 1.53
C LYS A 37 -46.58 -11.95 0.84
N GLN A 38 -45.34 -11.70 1.26
CA GLN A 38 -44.15 -12.24 0.62
C GLN A 38 -43.44 -13.24 1.55
N ASP A 39 -43.43 -14.51 1.16
CA ASP A 39 -42.75 -15.61 1.84
C ASP A 39 -41.39 -15.87 1.17
N TYR A 40 -40.35 -15.20 1.70
CA TYR A 40 -39.01 -15.17 1.11
C TYR A 40 -38.29 -16.54 1.12
N LYS A 41 -37.48 -16.78 0.09
CA LYS A 41 -36.64 -17.97 -0.10
C LYS A 41 -35.24 -17.52 -0.55
N LYS A 42 -34.31 -18.48 -0.65
CA LYS A 42 -32.91 -18.21 -0.98
C LYS A 42 -32.71 -17.46 -2.31
N ASP A 43 -33.52 -17.77 -3.32
CA ASP A 43 -33.33 -17.28 -4.70
C ASP A 43 -34.56 -16.54 -5.27
N GLY A 44 -35.56 -16.24 -4.43
CA GLY A 44 -36.84 -15.63 -4.83
C GLY A 44 -37.89 -15.58 -3.70
N VAL A 45 -39.15 -15.37 -4.07
CA VAL A 45 -40.29 -15.18 -3.14
C VAL A 45 -41.49 -16.04 -3.57
N ASN A 46 -42.15 -16.68 -2.60
CA ASN A 46 -43.53 -17.19 -2.75
C ASN A 46 -44.53 -16.07 -2.41
N LEU A 47 -45.57 -15.89 -3.21
CA LEU A 47 -46.65 -14.95 -2.87
C LEU A 47 -47.76 -15.66 -2.10
N ASP A 48 -48.20 -15.07 -0.99
CA ASP A 48 -49.37 -15.48 -0.23
C ASP A 48 -50.48 -14.44 -0.44
N ILE A 49 -51.49 -14.80 -1.24
CA ILE A 49 -52.49 -13.87 -1.78
C ILE A 49 -53.84 -14.08 -1.07
N LYS A 50 -54.48 -12.99 -0.64
CA LYS A 50 -55.84 -13.02 -0.12
C LYS A 50 -56.85 -13.06 -1.27
N TYR A 51 -57.16 -14.27 -1.73
CA TYR A 51 -58.14 -14.50 -2.79
C TYR A 51 -59.54 -13.96 -2.42
N PRO A 52 -60.33 -13.45 -3.38
CA PRO A 52 -61.72 -13.04 -3.16
C PRO A 52 -62.58 -14.14 -2.53
N GLU A 53 -63.58 -13.76 -1.74
CA GLU A 53 -64.55 -14.71 -1.17
C GLU A 53 -65.41 -15.37 -2.26
N SER A 54 -65.81 -14.58 -3.27
CA SER A 54 -66.48 -15.02 -4.50
C SER A 54 -65.77 -16.21 -5.17
N GLU A 55 -66.53 -17.10 -5.79
CA GLU A 55 -66.01 -18.19 -6.63
C GLU A 55 -65.98 -17.83 -8.13
N GLU A 56 -66.65 -16.75 -8.53
CA GLU A 56 -66.69 -16.28 -9.92
C GLU A 56 -65.60 -15.23 -10.23
N ASP A 57 -65.01 -14.63 -9.19
CA ASP A 57 -63.93 -13.63 -9.33
C ASP A 57 -62.56 -14.31 -9.36
N PHE A 58 -61.64 -13.79 -10.17
CA PHE A 58 -60.38 -14.47 -10.48
C PHE A 58 -59.16 -13.56 -10.30
N VAL A 59 -58.11 -14.10 -9.68
CA VAL A 59 -56.81 -13.42 -9.58
C VAL A 59 -55.98 -13.70 -10.82
N PHE A 60 -55.51 -12.63 -11.46
CA PHE A 60 -54.62 -12.65 -12.61
C PHE A 60 -53.24 -12.09 -12.23
N TYR A 61 -52.20 -12.52 -12.94
CA TYR A 61 -50.86 -11.98 -12.81
C TYR A 61 -50.18 -11.82 -14.17
N ARG A 62 -49.24 -10.89 -14.23
CA ARG A 62 -48.24 -10.71 -15.28
C ARG A 62 -46.89 -10.44 -14.63
N SER A 63 -45.83 -11.07 -15.12
CA SER A 63 -44.48 -10.81 -14.63
C SER A 63 -43.43 -10.92 -15.71
N PHE A 64 -42.33 -10.20 -15.52
CA PHE A 64 -41.16 -10.21 -16.39
C PHE A 64 -39.88 -10.21 -15.55
N ASN A 65 -39.00 -11.16 -15.81
CA ASN A 65 -37.64 -11.14 -15.27
C ASN A 65 -36.64 -10.77 -16.39
N PRO A 66 -36.00 -9.58 -16.34
CA PRO A 66 -35.10 -9.12 -17.39
C PRO A 66 -33.80 -9.94 -17.45
N ASN A 67 -33.32 -10.47 -16.31
CA ASN A 67 -32.08 -11.25 -16.24
C ASN A 67 -32.25 -12.63 -16.92
N ALA A 68 -33.46 -13.21 -16.84
CA ALA A 68 -33.83 -14.45 -17.52
C ALA A 68 -34.51 -14.21 -18.89
N ASN A 69 -34.75 -12.95 -19.27
CA ASN A 69 -35.61 -12.52 -20.39
C ASN A 69 -36.94 -13.30 -20.48
N LEU A 70 -37.62 -13.47 -19.35
CA LEU A 70 -38.75 -14.38 -19.20
C LEU A 70 -40.03 -13.62 -18.81
N TYR A 71 -40.96 -13.49 -19.75
CA TYR A 71 -42.33 -13.04 -19.51
C TYR A 71 -43.24 -14.22 -19.14
N LYS A 72 -44.16 -14.00 -18.20
CA LYS A 72 -45.26 -14.92 -17.85
C LYS A 72 -46.54 -14.14 -17.59
N SER A 73 -47.67 -14.76 -17.89
CA SER A 73 -49.00 -14.24 -17.57
C SER A 73 -49.97 -15.40 -17.33
N GLY A 74 -50.93 -15.22 -16.42
CA GLY A 74 -51.96 -16.24 -16.23
C GLY A 74 -52.97 -15.91 -15.13
N LYS A 75 -53.90 -16.85 -14.95
CA LYS A 75 -54.89 -16.87 -13.87
C LYS A 75 -54.40 -17.84 -12.78
N LEU A 76 -54.39 -17.37 -11.53
CA LEU A 76 -54.04 -18.19 -10.37
C LEU A 76 -55.26 -18.97 -9.86
N LYS A 77 -55.04 -20.15 -9.31
CA LYS A 77 -56.08 -20.94 -8.63
C LYS A 77 -56.26 -20.46 -7.18
N LYS A 78 -57.48 -20.54 -6.65
CA LYS A 78 -57.78 -20.13 -5.26
C LYS A 78 -56.91 -20.93 -4.29
N GLY A 79 -56.06 -20.23 -3.52
CA GLY A 79 -55.06 -20.83 -2.62
C GLY A 79 -53.69 -21.17 -3.25
N GLU A 80 -53.45 -20.85 -4.52
CA GLU A 80 -52.13 -21.01 -5.16
C GLU A 80 -51.13 -19.97 -4.62
N LYS A 81 -49.88 -20.41 -4.38
CA LYS A 81 -48.78 -19.55 -3.93
C LYS A 81 -47.65 -19.57 -4.97
N PRO A 82 -47.71 -18.70 -6.00
CA PRO A 82 -46.74 -18.72 -7.08
C PRO A 82 -45.36 -18.24 -6.60
N PHE A 83 -44.30 -18.84 -7.15
CA PHE A 83 -42.90 -18.50 -6.87
C PHE A 83 -42.29 -17.65 -8.00
N PHE A 84 -41.58 -16.59 -7.64
CA PHE A 84 -40.85 -15.72 -8.57
C PHE A 84 -39.42 -15.48 -8.09
N ASN A 85 -38.46 -15.53 -9.02
CA ASN A 85 -37.04 -15.28 -8.74
C ASN A 85 -36.79 -13.80 -8.40
N PHE A 86 -35.68 -13.50 -7.73
CA PHE A 86 -35.26 -12.10 -7.56
C PHE A 86 -35.00 -11.38 -8.90
N GLY A 87 -35.24 -10.06 -8.91
CA GLY A 87 -35.22 -9.21 -10.09
C GLY A 87 -36.47 -9.31 -10.97
N THR A 88 -37.51 -10.04 -10.56
CA THR A 88 -38.77 -10.15 -11.34
C THR A 88 -39.66 -8.94 -11.05
N GLU A 89 -40.07 -8.20 -12.09
CA GLU A 89 -41.16 -7.22 -12.01
C GLU A 89 -42.50 -7.93 -12.20
N LEU A 90 -43.51 -7.56 -11.41
CA LEU A 90 -44.77 -8.29 -11.26
C LEU A 90 -45.96 -7.33 -11.08
N CYS A 91 -47.07 -7.65 -11.74
CA CYS A 91 -48.40 -7.11 -11.50
C CYS A 91 -49.36 -8.23 -11.11
N VAL A 92 -50.21 -8.03 -10.10
CA VAL A 92 -51.27 -8.96 -9.69
C VAL A 92 -52.57 -8.19 -9.45
N TRP A 93 -53.70 -8.65 -9.97
CA TRP A 93 -55.00 -7.99 -9.83
C TRP A 93 -56.16 -8.99 -9.80
N VAL A 94 -57.34 -8.53 -9.39
CA VAL A 94 -58.60 -9.29 -9.49
C VAL A 94 -59.35 -8.85 -10.75
N GLN A 95 -60.01 -9.79 -11.42
CA GLN A 95 -61.11 -9.51 -12.35
C GLN A 95 -62.40 -10.15 -11.82
N THR A 96 -63.49 -9.38 -11.80
CA THR A 96 -64.81 -9.85 -11.35
C THR A 96 -65.54 -10.64 -12.43
N SER A 97 -66.60 -11.36 -12.07
CA SER A 97 -67.49 -11.99 -13.06
C SER A 97 -68.26 -11.00 -13.94
N SER A 98 -68.37 -9.74 -13.52
CA SER A 98 -68.85 -8.61 -14.33
C SER A 98 -67.77 -7.99 -15.24
N GLY A 99 -66.54 -8.52 -15.22
CA GLY A 99 -65.43 -8.10 -16.08
C GLY A 99 -64.63 -6.88 -15.58
N LYS A 100 -65.03 -6.28 -14.45
CA LYS A 100 -64.31 -5.16 -13.83
C LYS A 100 -62.99 -5.63 -13.22
N LEU A 101 -62.01 -4.74 -13.18
CA LEU A 101 -60.69 -5.01 -12.59
C LEU A 101 -60.58 -4.36 -11.20
N SER A 102 -59.78 -4.93 -10.30
CA SER A 102 -59.28 -4.19 -9.13
C SER A 102 -58.11 -3.30 -9.54
N LYS A 103 -57.71 -2.39 -8.65
CA LYS A 103 -56.37 -1.78 -8.73
C LYS A 103 -55.32 -2.90 -8.68
N PRO A 104 -54.28 -2.90 -9.54
CA PRO A 104 -53.23 -3.91 -9.50
C PRO A 104 -52.23 -3.61 -8.38
N ALA A 105 -51.79 -4.66 -7.70
CA ALA A 105 -50.59 -4.62 -6.87
C ALA A 105 -49.35 -4.78 -7.77
N HIS A 106 -48.51 -3.76 -7.82
CA HIS A 106 -47.21 -3.79 -8.50
C HIS A 106 -46.08 -4.07 -7.50
N LEU A 107 -45.16 -4.96 -7.88
CA LEU A 107 -44.05 -5.42 -7.04
C LEU A 107 -42.80 -5.66 -7.89
N ILE A 108 -41.64 -5.29 -7.36
CA ILE A 108 -40.35 -5.84 -7.81
C ILE A 108 -39.93 -6.86 -6.74
N VAL A 109 -39.68 -8.10 -7.17
CA VAL A 109 -39.28 -9.20 -6.30
C VAL A 109 -37.79 -9.06 -6.02
N GLU A 110 -37.45 -8.58 -4.83
CA GLU A 110 -36.08 -8.32 -4.39
C GLU A 110 -35.73 -9.19 -3.17
N PRO A 111 -34.43 -9.39 -2.84
CA PRO A 111 -34.04 -9.99 -1.58
C PRO A 111 -34.62 -9.21 -0.39
N LEU A 112 -34.86 -9.90 0.73
CA LEU A 112 -35.21 -9.22 1.98
C LEU A 112 -33.97 -8.45 2.47
N GLU A 113 -33.88 -7.16 2.14
CA GLU A 113 -32.86 -6.26 2.68
C GLU A 113 -33.03 -6.17 4.21
N GLU A 114 -31.93 -6.27 4.96
CA GLU A 114 -32.00 -6.18 6.42
C GLU A 114 -32.47 -4.78 6.85
N LYS A 115 -33.55 -4.73 7.66
CA LYS A 115 -34.14 -3.56 8.31
C LYS A 115 -33.77 -2.18 7.71
N LYS A 116 -34.18 -1.89 6.46
CA LYS A 116 -34.08 -0.51 5.95
C LYS A 116 -34.94 0.43 6.80
N LEU A 117 -34.25 1.29 7.55
CA LEU A 117 -34.81 2.26 8.49
C LEU A 117 -35.54 3.38 7.76
N LEU A 118 -36.58 3.91 8.40
CA LEU A 118 -37.29 5.10 7.95
C LEU A 118 -36.32 6.30 7.86
N ASN A 119 -36.35 7.01 6.73
CA ASN A 119 -35.54 8.20 6.54
C ASN A 119 -36.31 9.43 7.02
N VAL A 120 -35.65 10.29 7.79
CA VAL A 120 -36.25 11.51 8.35
C VAL A 120 -35.46 12.66 7.77
N LEU A 121 -36.13 13.42 6.91
CA LEU A 121 -35.55 14.57 6.23
C LEU A 121 -35.51 15.79 7.17
N SER A 122 -36.49 15.89 8.06
CA SER A 122 -36.56 16.90 9.12
C SER A 122 -37.46 16.42 10.27
N PRO A 123 -37.21 16.79 11.54
CA PRO A 123 -36.03 17.51 12.04
C PRO A 123 -34.74 16.70 11.89
N GLN A 124 -33.61 17.41 11.90
CA GLN A 124 -32.29 16.83 12.16
C GLN A 124 -31.84 17.18 13.58
N GLU A 125 -30.91 16.41 14.14
CA GLU A 125 -30.34 16.72 15.46
C GLU A 125 -29.59 18.07 15.42
N GLY A 126 -29.83 18.92 16.42
CA GLY A 126 -29.28 20.28 16.44
C GLY A 126 -30.04 21.25 17.34
N ILE A 127 -29.64 22.52 17.28
CA ILE A 127 -30.33 23.64 17.94
C ILE A 127 -30.81 24.59 16.85
N TRP A 128 -32.11 24.78 16.73
CA TRP A 128 -32.77 25.49 15.64
C TRP A 128 -33.51 26.73 16.15
N ASN A 129 -33.53 27.80 15.34
CA ASN A 129 -34.16 29.07 15.70
C ASN A 129 -35.70 29.07 15.61
N ASP A 130 -36.26 28.22 14.74
CA ASP A 130 -37.68 28.12 14.44
C ASP A 130 -38.23 26.72 14.77
N ILE A 131 -39.56 26.59 14.91
CA ILE A 131 -40.22 25.29 15.06
C ILE A 131 -39.95 24.38 13.85
N GLN A 132 -39.65 23.11 14.11
CA GLN A 132 -39.26 22.15 13.08
C GLN A 132 -40.48 21.46 12.44
N LYS A 133 -40.28 20.94 11.22
CA LYS A 133 -41.31 20.19 10.49
C LYS A 133 -40.93 18.72 10.40
N LEU A 134 -41.82 17.84 10.83
CA LEU A 134 -41.64 16.40 10.69
C LEU A 134 -41.89 15.97 9.24
N ILE A 135 -40.89 15.39 8.61
CA ILE A 135 -40.92 14.90 7.23
C ILE A 135 -40.18 13.57 7.15
N ILE A 136 -40.91 12.52 6.78
CA ILE A 136 -40.44 11.13 6.82
C ILE A 136 -40.68 10.48 5.44
N GLN A 137 -39.61 9.97 4.83
CA GLN A 137 -39.68 9.00 3.73
C GLN A 137 -39.71 7.59 4.34
N HIS A 138 -40.63 6.74 3.89
CA HIS A 138 -40.76 5.37 4.39
C HIS A 138 -41.19 4.39 3.29
N PRO A 139 -40.99 3.08 3.46
CA PRO A 139 -41.52 2.09 2.52
C PRO A 139 -43.06 2.15 2.43
N PRO A 140 -43.65 1.76 1.28
CA PRO A 140 -45.10 1.57 1.16
C PRO A 140 -45.67 0.61 2.22
N LYS A 141 -46.97 0.74 2.51
CA LYS A 141 -47.71 -0.12 3.48
C LYS A 141 -47.03 -0.19 4.88
N THR A 142 -46.42 0.91 5.29
CA THR A 142 -45.79 1.08 6.60
C THR A 142 -46.54 2.17 7.38
N GLN A 143 -47.05 1.84 8.56
CA GLN A 143 -47.62 2.84 9.47
C GLN A 143 -46.49 3.53 10.24
N ILE A 144 -46.51 4.85 10.32
CA ILE A 144 -45.51 5.65 11.01
C ILE A 144 -46.18 6.33 12.21
N ILE A 145 -45.67 6.10 13.41
CA ILE A 145 -46.24 6.63 14.66
C ILE A 145 -45.14 7.33 15.44
N TYR A 146 -45.39 8.53 15.98
CA TYR A 146 -44.36 9.36 16.61
C TYR A 146 -44.82 10.01 17.92
N SER A 147 -43.86 10.35 18.78
CA SER A 147 -44.06 11.16 19.99
C SER A 147 -43.00 12.27 20.04
N VAL A 148 -43.33 13.39 20.69
CA VAL A 148 -42.46 14.59 20.77
C VAL A 148 -41.96 14.86 22.20
N ASP A 149 -42.14 13.91 23.11
CA ASP A 149 -41.89 14.03 24.55
C ASP A 149 -41.13 12.83 25.15
N GLY A 150 -40.58 11.95 24.31
CA GLY A 150 -39.90 10.72 24.72
C GLY A 150 -40.82 9.56 25.14
N SER A 151 -42.15 9.75 25.17
CA SER A 151 -43.10 8.64 25.41
C SER A 151 -43.01 7.58 24.31
N ASP A 152 -43.42 6.34 24.58
CA ASP A 152 -43.37 5.30 23.55
C ASP A 152 -44.46 5.50 22.49
N PRO A 153 -44.11 5.60 21.19
CA PRO A 153 -45.11 5.85 20.16
C PRO A 153 -46.18 4.75 20.03
N LEU A 154 -45.94 3.51 20.49
CA LEU A 154 -46.96 2.46 20.45
C LEU A 154 -48.01 2.59 21.56
N ASP A 155 -47.66 3.23 22.68
CA ASP A 155 -48.56 3.41 23.83
C ASP A 155 -49.36 4.72 23.72
N PHE A 156 -48.71 5.82 23.30
CA PHE A 156 -49.29 7.18 23.32
C PHE A 156 -48.95 8.05 22.10
N GLY A 157 -48.44 7.47 21.01
CA GLY A 157 -47.99 8.23 19.83
C GLY A 157 -49.10 8.72 18.91
N LEU A 158 -48.74 9.70 18.07
CA LEU A 158 -49.55 10.26 17.00
C LEU A 158 -49.24 9.55 15.67
N LEU A 159 -50.27 9.27 14.87
CA LEU A 159 -50.08 8.75 13.51
C LEU A 159 -49.53 9.86 12.59
N TYR A 160 -48.41 9.60 11.93
CA TYR A 160 -47.89 10.46 10.87
C TYR A 160 -48.66 10.15 9.57
N THR A 161 -49.56 11.05 9.18
CA THR A 161 -50.32 11.00 7.93
C THR A 161 -49.70 11.85 6.82
N GLY A 162 -48.64 12.60 7.13
CA GLY A 162 -47.95 13.48 6.19
C GLY A 162 -47.17 14.60 6.89
N PRO A 163 -46.55 15.49 6.09
CA PRO A 163 -45.64 16.55 6.55
C PRO A 163 -46.29 17.53 7.55
N ILE A 164 -45.88 17.49 8.82
CA ILE A 164 -46.55 18.20 9.92
C ILE A 164 -45.59 19.09 10.72
N ASN A 165 -46.03 20.30 11.07
CA ASN A 165 -45.26 21.19 11.93
C ASN A 165 -45.26 20.65 13.37
N LEU A 166 -44.09 20.57 14.00
CA LEU A 166 -43.96 20.19 15.41
C LEU A 166 -43.99 21.47 16.26
N GLU A 167 -45.20 21.89 16.65
CA GLU A 167 -45.49 23.10 17.42
C GLU A 167 -45.05 22.96 18.90
N LYS A 168 -43.74 22.81 19.12
CA LYS A 168 -43.12 22.68 20.44
C LYS A 168 -41.78 23.44 20.46
N GLU A 169 -41.52 24.11 21.58
CA GLU A 169 -40.28 24.85 21.84
C GLU A 169 -39.43 24.15 22.92
N GLY A 170 -38.15 24.54 23.03
CA GLY A 170 -37.20 23.94 23.96
C GLY A 170 -36.71 22.57 23.50
N LYS A 171 -36.32 21.72 24.46
CA LYS A 171 -35.73 20.39 24.18
C LYS A 171 -36.80 19.36 23.83
N ILE A 172 -36.56 18.63 22.75
CA ILE A 172 -37.50 17.70 22.13
C ILE A 172 -36.78 16.38 21.85
N GLU A 173 -37.24 15.32 22.50
CA GLU A 173 -36.94 13.94 22.14
C GLU A 173 -38.07 13.45 21.23
N LEU A 174 -37.79 13.41 19.92
CA LEU A 174 -38.70 12.90 18.91
C LEU A 174 -38.43 11.41 18.72
N ARG A 175 -39.36 10.56 19.15
CA ARG A 175 -39.32 9.11 18.89
C ARG A 175 -40.27 8.78 17.76
N ILE A 176 -39.83 7.98 16.80
CA ILE A 176 -40.59 7.59 15.61
C ILE A 176 -40.49 6.07 15.47
N LYS A 177 -41.63 5.37 15.40
CA LYS A 177 -41.71 3.95 15.11
C LYS A 177 -42.37 3.70 13.76
N ALA A 178 -41.72 2.90 12.93
CA ALA A 178 -42.30 2.36 11.71
C ALA A 178 -42.79 0.94 11.96
N VAL A 179 -44.06 0.70 11.65
CA VAL A 179 -44.76 -0.59 11.74
C VAL A 179 -45.11 -1.04 10.31
N PRO A 180 -44.20 -1.76 9.62
CA PRO A 180 -44.48 -2.34 8.31
C PRO A 180 -45.41 -3.56 8.43
N GLU A 181 -46.10 -3.92 7.35
CA GLU A 181 -46.99 -5.11 7.29
C GLU A 181 -46.29 -6.43 7.68
N SER A 182 -44.96 -6.48 7.57
CA SER A 182 -44.13 -7.62 8.02
C SER A 182 -44.02 -7.77 9.54
N GLY A 183 -44.56 -6.82 10.33
CA GLY A 183 -44.50 -6.81 11.80
C GLY A 183 -43.13 -6.44 12.39
N ASN A 184 -42.10 -6.26 11.55
CA ASN A 184 -40.74 -5.92 11.97
C ASN A 184 -40.62 -4.42 12.32
N ILE A 185 -41.08 -4.05 13.52
CA ILE A 185 -41.02 -2.66 13.98
C ILE A 185 -39.57 -2.16 14.02
N THR A 186 -39.36 -0.95 13.50
CA THR A 186 -38.11 -0.18 13.64
C THR A 186 -38.39 1.13 14.37
N GLU A 187 -37.39 1.64 15.09
CA GLU A 187 -37.48 2.88 15.85
C GLU A 187 -36.31 3.79 15.50
N LYS A 188 -36.58 5.09 15.42
CA LYS A 188 -35.58 6.15 15.28
C LYS A 188 -35.88 7.24 16.31
N ILE A 189 -34.83 7.70 17.00
CA ILE A 189 -34.90 8.78 17.98
C ILE A 189 -34.07 9.94 17.44
N ILE A 190 -34.58 11.16 17.56
CA ILE A 190 -33.94 12.39 17.09
C ILE A 190 -34.03 13.43 18.21
N ASN A 191 -32.89 13.92 18.67
CA ASN A 191 -32.81 14.89 19.76
C ASN A 191 -32.51 16.28 19.19
N TYR A 192 -33.39 17.25 19.44
CA TYR A 192 -33.18 18.62 19.00
C TYR A 192 -33.71 19.64 20.01
N GLU A 193 -33.28 20.89 19.88
CA GLU A 193 -33.76 22.02 20.69
C GLU A 193 -34.24 23.14 19.77
N VAL A 194 -35.43 23.69 20.04
CA VAL A 194 -35.91 24.92 19.41
C VAL A 194 -35.68 26.07 20.38
N SER A 195 -34.83 27.02 20.00
CA SER A 195 -34.35 28.10 20.86
C SER A 195 -33.92 29.32 20.02
N PRO A 196 -34.23 30.57 20.42
CA PRO A 196 -33.88 31.77 19.64
C PRO A 196 -32.38 31.99 19.34
N SER A 197 -31.49 31.23 19.99
CA SER A 197 -30.03 31.22 19.70
C SER A 197 -29.58 30.10 18.75
N GLY A 198 -30.52 29.33 18.17
CA GLY A 198 -30.25 28.25 17.23
C GLY A 198 -29.85 28.71 15.83
N LEU A 199 -29.50 27.74 14.99
CA LEU A 199 -29.26 27.96 13.56
C LEU A 199 -30.58 28.07 12.79
N PRO A 200 -30.59 28.77 11.63
CA PRO A 200 -31.68 28.67 10.65
C PRO A 200 -32.04 27.22 10.35
N SER A 201 -33.33 26.91 10.36
CA SER A 201 -33.85 25.58 10.01
C SER A 201 -33.26 25.05 8.68
N PRO A 202 -33.00 23.74 8.54
CA PRO A 202 -32.49 23.16 7.29
C PRO A 202 -33.40 23.49 6.10
N LYS A 203 -32.81 23.74 4.93
CA LYS A 203 -33.57 23.92 3.69
C LYS A 203 -34.17 22.58 3.23
N ILE A 204 -35.41 22.35 3.64
CA ILE A 204 -36.27 21.25 3.23
C ILE A 204 -36.64 21.40 1.73
N PRO A 205 -36.64 20.32 0.91
CA PRO A 205 -37.19 20.35 -0.45
C PRO A 205 -38.70 20.65 -0.44
N GLU A 206 -39.14 21.65 -1.20
CA GLU A 206 -40.53 22.14 -1.15
C GLU A 206 -41.57 21.12 -1.67
N THR A 207 -41.16 20.12 -2.44
CA THR A 207 -42.02 19.00 -2.90
C THR A 207 -42.30 17.96 -1.84
N ALA A 208 -41.48 17.86 -0.78
CA ALA A 208 -41.74 16.95 0.33
C ALA A 208 -43.02 17.28 1.11
N LEU A 209 -43.74 18.35 0.71
CA LEU A 209 -44.95 18.87 1.30
C LEU A 209 -46.25 18.51 0.55
N ASN A 210 -46.19 18.15 -0.74
CA ASN A 210 -47.35 17.75 -1.54
C ASN A 210 -46.94 16.76 -2.65
N GLU A 211 -47.33 15.50 -2.51
CA GLU A 211 -47.69 14.72 -3.70
C GLU A 211 -49.10 15.17 -4.13
N GLU A 212 -49.20 16.19 -4.99
CA GLU A 212 -50.44 16.33 -5.78
C GLU A 212 -50.55 15.08 -6.68
N PRO A 213 -51.67 14.33 -6.65
CA PRO A 213 -51.82 13.15 -7.49
C PRO A 213 -51.77 13.54 -8.97
N ASP A 214 -50.89 12.87 -9.72
CA ASP A 214 -50.46 13.31 -11.06
C ASP A 214 -51.66 13.40 -12.03
N LYS A 215 -51.94 14.63 -12.48
CA LYS A 215 -53.13 15.14 -13.21
C LYS A 215 -54.06 14.11 -13.87
N ASP A 216 -54.91 13.42 -13.08
CA ASP A 216 -55.98 12.50 -13.54
C ASP A 216 -55.59 11.71 -14.80
N LEU A 217 -54.38 11.11 -14.77
CA LEU A 217 -53.80 10.52 -15.97
C LEU A 217 -54.59 9.27 -16.35
N LYS A 218 -55.09 9.22 -17.59
CA LYS A 218 -55.81 8.05 -18.16
C LYS A 218 -54.99 6.74 -18.11
N TYR A 219 -53.68 6.82 -17.83
CA TYR A 219 -52.72 5.72 -17.74
C TYR A 219 -51.61 6.04 -16.73
N ASN A 220 -50.90 5.01 -16.25
CA ASN A 220 -49.76 5.14 -15.34
C ASN A 220 -48.65 4.12 -15.71
N ILE A 221 -47.38 4.52 -15.62
CA ILE A 221 -46.22 3.65 -15.86
C ILE A 221 -45.72 3.15 -14.50
N LEU A 222 -46.00 1.88 -14.22
CA LEU A 222 -45.68 1.26 -12.93
C LEU A 222 -44.15 1.09 -12.74
N ASN A 223 -43.48 0.70 -13.81
CA ASN A 223 -42.02 0.78 -13.97
C ASN A 223 -41.68 0.57 -15.46
N TRP A 224 -40.43 0.23 -15.76
CA TRP A 224 -39.95 -0.05 -17.11
C TRP A 224 -40.91 -0.90 -17.97
N TYR A 225 -41.41 -2.01 -17.44
CA TYR A 225 -42.01 -3.06 -18.26
C TYR A 225 -43.55 -3.13 -18.21
N PHE A 226 -44.22 -2.37 -17.34
CA PHE A 226 -45.68 -2.42 -17.20
C PHE A 226 -46.36 -1.05 -17.23
N LEU A 227 -47.41 -0.95 -18.05
CA LEU A 227 -48.30 0.20 -18.22
C LEU A 227 -49.72 -0.17 -17.80
N GLU A 228 -50.34 0.56 -16.87
CA GLU A 228 -51.74 0.41 -16.49
C GLU A 228 -52.62 1.53 -17.05
N PHE A 229 -53.93 1.29 -17.10
CA PHE A 229 -54.95 2.26 -17.49
C PHE A 229 -56.06 2.34 -16.44
N ASN A 230 -56.57 3.57 -16.24
CA ASN A 230 -57.68 3.86 -15.35
C ASN A 230 -58.93 4.23 -16.17
N SER A 231 -59.95 3.35 -16.18
CA SER A 231 -61.10 3.47 -17.10
C SER A 231 -62.27 2.52 -16.81
N ASP A 232 -63.47 3.09 -16.61
CA ASP A 232 -64.73 2.33 -16.52
C ASP A 232 -65.23 1.78 -17.87
N VAL A 233 -64.67 2.26 -18.97
CA VAL A 233 -65.00 1.80 -20.33
C VAL A 233 -63.83 1.00 -20.92
N PRO A 234 -64.11 -0.07 -21.71
CA PRO A 234 -63.06 -0.88 -22.33
C PRO A 234 -62.08 -0.03 -23.13
N ILE A 235 -60.79 -0.35 -23.01
CA ILE A 235 -59.73 0.27 -23.81
C ILE A 235 -59.28 -0.74 -24.86
N TYR A 236 -59.19 -0.26 -26.09
CA TYR A 236 -58.53 -0.97 -27.18
C TYR A 236 -57.12 -0.41 -27.35
N TYR A 237 -56.13 -1.25 -27.63
CA TYR A 237 -54.74 -0.82 -27.72
C TYR A 237 -53.90 -1.56 -28.78
N LEU A 238 -52.78 -0.95 -29.16
CA LEU A 238 -51.76 -1.54 -30.02
C LEU A 238 -50.37 -0.97 -29.70
N THR A 239 -49.38 -1.87 -29.54
CA THR A 239 -47.97 -1.52 -29.35
C THR A 239 -47.23 -1.62 -30.69
N LYS A 240 -46.66 -0.51 -31.19
CA LYS A 240 -45.84 -0.48 -32.42
C LYS A 240 -44.39 -0.10 -32.09
N LYS A 241 -43.45 -0.59 -32.90
CA LYS A 241 -42.05 -0.16 -32.88
C LYS A 241 -41.92 1.15 -33.64
N VAL A 242 -41.07 2.08 -33.21
CA VAL A 242 -41.00 3.45 -33.79
C VAL A 242 -40.75 3.48 -35.30
N ASN A 243 -40.06 2.47 -35.84
CA ASN A 243 -39.77 2.36 -37.28
C ASN A 243 -41.00 1.93 -38.13
N ASP A 244 -42.13 1.61 -37.51
CA ASP A 244 -43.40 1.33 -38.18
C ASP A 244 -44.16 2.64 -38.49
N ASN A 245 -43.90 3.18 -39.68
CA ASN A 245 -44.53 4.42 -40.18
C ASN A 245 -46.00 4.25 -40.61
N SER A 246 -46.66 3.11 -40.32
CA SER A 246 -48.08 2.92 -40.67
C SER A 246 -48.98 3.78 -39.75
N ILE A 247 -49.78 4.66 -40.36
CA ILE A 247 -50.77 5.49 -39.66
C ILE A 247 -51.72 4.57 -38.90
N THR A 248 -51.78 4.72 -37.58
CA THR A 248 -52.69 3.93 -36.71
C THR A 248 -54.04 4.64 -36.58
N ASP A 249 -55.07 4.11 -37.22
CA ASP A 249 -56.48 4.47 -36.97
C ASP A 249 -57.12 3.54 -35.91
N ALA A 250 -58.29 3.92 -35.40
CA ALA A 250 -58.97 3.21 -34.31
C ALA A 250 -59.36 1.76 -34.66
N SER A 251 -59.51 1.39 -35.94
CA SER A 251 -59.85 0.02 -36.35
C SER A 251 -58.66 -0.96 -36.27
N GLN A 252 -57.42 -0.45 -36.17
CA GLN A 252 -56.22 -1.27 -36.00
C GLN A 252 -55.97 -1.71 -34.55
N LEU A 253 -56.68 -1.11 -33.58
CA LEU A 253 -56.51 -1.38 -32.15
C LEU A 253 -57.36 -2.61 -31.76
N LEU A 254 -56.79 -3.80 -31.94
CA LEU A 254 -57.51 -5.07 -31.76
C LEU A 254 -57.32 -5.72 -30.37
N ASN A 255 -56.32 -5.30 -29.58
CA ASN A 255 -56.12 -5.84 -28.23
C ASN A 255 -57.03 -5.13 -27.24
N ILE A 256 -57.70 -5.87 -26.36
CA ILE A 256 -58.56 -5.33 -25.30
C ILE A 256 -57.75 -5.27 -24.00
N TYR A 257 -57.80 -4.15 -23.29
CA TYR A 257 -57.19 -3.99 -21.97
C TYR A 257 -57.89 -4.87 -20.93
N ASP A 258 -57.13 -5.78 -20.33
CA ASP A 258 -57.54 -6.79 -19.35
C ASP A 258 -56.74 -6.70 -18.03
N GLY A 259 -55.85 -5.70 -17.91
CA GLY A 259 -54.92 -5.48 -16.81
C GLY A 259 -53.58 -4.93 -17.32
N PRO A 260 -52.60 -4.64 -16.43
CA PRO A 260 -51.34 -3.99 -16.77
C PRO A 260 -50.63 -4.65 -17.96
N VAL A 261 -50.30 -3.86 -18.98
CA VAL A 261 -49.78 -4.37 -20.25
C VAL A 261 -48.26 -4.45 -20.21
N PHE A 262 -47.71 -5.61 -20.58
CA PHE A 262 -46.27 -5.79 -20.72
C PHE A 262 -45.74 -5.07 -21.96
N ILE A 263 -44.65 -4.32 -21.80
CA ILE A 263 -43.98 -3.58 -22.87
C ILE A 263 -42.48 -3.90 -22.85
N ASP A 264 -42.02 -4.53 -23.94
CA ASP A 264 -40.59 -4.75 -24.17
C ASP A 264 -39.87 -3.41 -24.43
N ARG A 265 -38.95 -3.06 -23.53
CA ARG A 265 -38.15 -1.82 -23.60
C ARG A 265 -36.73 -2.02 -24.16
N THR A 266 -36.45 -3.13 -24.84
CA THR A 266 -35.16 -3.32 -25.55
C THR A 266 -34.92 -2.28 -26.65
N GLN A 267 -35.98 -1.62 -27.12
CA GLN A 267 -35.92 -0.56 -28.12
C GLN A 267 -37.08 0.44 -27.96
N ASP A 268 -36.98 1.59 -28.63
CA ASP A 268 -38.04 2.59 -28.65
C ASP A 268 -39.35 2.02 -29.24
N THR A 269 -40.45 2.36 -28.57
CA THR A 269 -41.78 1.80 -28.76
C THR A 269 -42.84 2.91 -28.62
N VAL A 270 -43.94 2.81 -29.35
CA VAL A 270 -45.11 3.69 -29.21
C VAL A 270 -46.33 2.85 -28.84
N PHE A 271 -46.98 3.22 -27.75
CA PHE A 271 -48.21 2.57 -27.30
C PHE A 271 -49.40 3.44 -27.71
N TYR A 272 -50.31 2.88 -28.51
CA TYR A 272 -51.54 3.54 -28.99
C TYR A 272 -52.75 2.98 -28.27
N TRP A 273 -53.70 3.84 -27.89
CA TRP A 273 -54.96 3.40 -27.26
C TRP A 273 -56.16 4.28 -27.59
N VAL A 274 -57.36 3.71 -27.48
CA VAL A 274 -58.65 4.42 -27.60
C VAL A 274 -59.64 3.85 -26.58
N LYS A 275 -60.39 4.70 -25.89
CA LYS A 275 -61.51 4.25 -25.03
C LYS A 275 -62.71 3.91 -25.91
N ALA A 276 -63.47 2.87 -25.55
CA ALA A 276 -64.68 2.51 -26.29
C ALA A 276 -65.64 3.70 -26.38
N LYS A 277 -66.08 4.04 -27.61
CA LYS A 277 -66.88 5.22 -27.98
C LYS A 277 -66.10 6.55 -28.12
N GLU A 278 -64.78 6.59 -27.93
CA GLU A 278 -63.92 7.67 -28.44
C GLU A 278 -63.48 7.33 -29.89
N GLU A 279 -63.37 8.33 -30.78
CA GLU A 279 -62.77 8.15 -32.12
C GLU A 279 -61.27 8.53 -32.18
N ASN A 280 -60.81 9.35 -31.22
CA ASN A 280 -59.45 9.86 -31.18
C ASN A 280 -58.47 8.81 -30.63
N VAL A 281 -57.55 8.33 -31.48
CA VAL A 281 -56.44 7.46 -31.05
C VAL A 281 -55.41 8.29 -30.29
N ASN A 282 -55.24 7.95 -29.01
CA ASN A 282 -54.21 8.50 -28.14
C ASN A 282 -52.90 7.72 -28.31
N LYS A 283 -51.76 8.31 -27.95
CA LYS A 283 -50.46 7.63 -27.97
C LYS A 283 -49.50 8.14 -26.89
N ILE A 284 -48.57 7.27 -26.46
CA ILE A 284 -47.41 7.61 -25.65
C ILE A 284 -46.14 7.07 -26.31
N PHE A 285 -45.08 7.89 -26.31
CA PHE A 285 -43.73 7.47 -26.70
C PHE A 285 -43.02 6.85 -25.50
N LEU A 286 -42.54 5.62 -25.66
CA LEU A 286 -41.83 4.85 -24.65
C LEU A 286 -40.42 4.56 -25.20
N PRO A 287 -39.42 5.40 -24.88
CA PRO A 287 -38.05 5.14 -25.28
C PRO A 287 -37.54 3.82 -24.72
N LYS A 288 -36.47 3.26 -25.30
CA LYS A 288 -35.74 2.12 -24.75
C LYS A 288 -35.44 2.31 -23.26
N LYS A 289 -35.30 1.22 -22.52
CA LYS A 289 -34.74 1.27 -21.17
C LYS A 289 -33.24 1.59 -21.28
N PRO A 290 -32.74 2.63 -20.60
CA PRO A 290 -31.33 2.96 -20.65
C PRO A 290 -30.48 1.96 -19.86
N VAL A 291 -29.21 1.87 -20.22
CA VAL A 291 -28.21 1.00 -19.61
C VAL A 291 -27.29 1.84 -18.73
N LEU A 292 -27.24 1.50 -17.43
CA LEU A 292 -26.28 2.08 -16.48
C LEU A 292 -24.91 1.40 -16.65
N SER A 293 -23.85 2.19 -16.79
CA SER A 293 -22.47 1.71 -16.97
C SER A 293 -21.54 2.09 -15.80
N SER A 294 -20.31 1.59 -15.86
CA SER A 294 -19.18 1.97 -14.99
C SER A 294 -19.28 1.63 -13.49
N VAL A 295 -20.30 0.88 -13.07
CA VAL A 295 -20.43 0.34 -11.70
C VAL A 295 -19.23 -0.59 -11.37
N PRO A 296 -18.44 -0.31 -10.30
CA PRO A 296 -17.39 -1.21 -9.82
C PRO A 296 -17.95 -2.53 -9.26
N LYS A 297 -17.19 -3.62 -9.38
CA LYS A 297 -17.53 -4.93 -8.76
C LYS A 297 -16.83 -5.19 -7.42
N THR A 298 -15.89 -4.32 -7.06
CA THR A 298 -15.05 -4.35 -5.85
C THR A 298 -14.86 -2.92 -5.37
N ALA A 299 -14.28 -2.72 -4.19
CA ALA A 299 -13.81 -1.40 -3.77
C ALA A 299 -12.81 -0.82 -4.80
N VAL A 300 -12.75 0.51 -4.90
CA VAL A 300 -11.82 1.23 -5.78
C VAL A 300 -11.30 2.50 -5.12
N ASN A 301 -10.02 2.80 -5.32
CA ASN A 301 -9.37 4.01 -4.80
C ASN A 301 -9.47 5.26 -5.70
N ARG A 302 -10.49 5.31 -6.55
CA ARG A 302 -10.72 6.40 -7.50
C ARG A 302 -12.19 6.76 -7.57
N ASN A 303 -12.46 7.99 -7.98
CA ASN A 303 -13.78 8.51 -8.27
C ASN A 303 -14.54 7.58 -9.23
N VAL A 304 -15.85 7.43 -9.00
CA VAL A 304 -16.72 6.54 -9.79
C VAL A 304 -17.66 7.40 -10.62
N GLU A 305 -17.44 7.46 -11.93
CA GLU A 305 -18.39 8.09 -12.86
C GLU A 305 -19.42 7.07 -13.31
N LEU A 306 -20.65 7.16 -12.76
CA LEU A 306 -21.80 6.44 -13.31
C LEU A 306 -22.34 7.21 -14.52
N LYS A 307 -22.67 6.52 -15.61
CA LYS A 307 -23.25 7.11 -16.83
C LYS A 307 -24.33 6.20 -17.42
N PHE A 308 -25.36 6.81 -18.02
CA PHE A 308 -26.36 6.13 -18.83
C PHE A 308 -26.10 6.26 -20.35
N ASP A 309 -26.61 5.34 -21.14
CA ASP A 309 -26.48 5.30 -22.60
C ASP A 309 -27.62 6.02 -23.38
N ASP A 310 -28.45 6.79 -22.68
CA ASP A 310 -29.57 7.54 -23.26
C ASP A 310 -29.75 8.88 -22.54
N GLU A 311 -29.46 9.97 -23.25
CA GLU A 311 -29.47 11.33 -22.72
C GLU A 311 -30.86 12.00 -22.83
N ARG A 312 -31.87 11.27 -23.33
CA ARG A 312 -33.27 11.73 -23.41
C ARG A 312 -34.00 11.73 -22.07
N TYR A 313 -33.50 10.98 -21.09
CA TYR A 313 -34.07 10.88 -19.75
C TYR A 313 -33.41 11.86 -18.78
N THR A 314 -34.22 12.43 -17.89
CA THR A 314 -33.75 13.10 -16.68
C THR A 314 -33.64 12.06 -15.57
N TYR A 315 -32.44 11.88 -15.00
CA TYR A 315 -32.20 10.92 -13.92
C TYR A 315 -31.97 11.64 -12.60
N PHE A 316 -32.81 11.34 -11.60
CA PHE A 316 -32.67 11.82 -10.22
C PHE A 316 -32.27 10.66 -9.31
N PHE A 317 -31.41 10.91 -8.33
CA PHE A 317 -30.85 9.88 -7.44
C PHE A 317 -30.65 10.37 -6.01
N GLU A 318 -30.56 9.39 -5.12
CA GLU A 318 -30.22 9.57 -3.71
C GLU A 318 -29.17 8.52 -3.31
N THR A 319 -28.41 8.81 -2.25
CA THR A 319 -27.37 7.91 -1.73
C THR A 319 -27.63 7.57 -0.27
N GLY A 320 -27.84 6.28 0.00
CA GLY A 320 -27.92 5.72 1.35
C GLY A 320 -26.63 5.02 1.77
N ASP A 321 -26.66 4.49 2.99
CA ASP A 321 -25.64 3.66 3.64
C ASP A 321 -25.90 2.15 3.48
N GLY A 322 -26.95 1.77 2.74
CA GLY A 322 -27.49 0.41 2.66
C GLY A 322 -28.56 0.09 3.70
N ASN A 323 -28.61 0.82 4.83
CA ASN A 323 -29.60 0.61 5.91
C ASN A 323 -30.70 1.66 5.94
N THR A 324 -30.65 2.70 5.11
CA THR A 324 -31.63 3.79 5.06
C THR A 324 -32.55 3.65 3.85
N TYR A 325 -33.86 3.81 4.03
CA TYR A 325 -34.79 3.90 2.90
C TYR A 325 -34.62 5.22 2.14
N ILE A 326 -34.37 5.14 0.83
CA ILE A 326 -34.18 6.29 -0.07
C ILE A 326 -35.19 6.26 -1.21
N TYR A 327 -35.68 7.44 -1.61
CA TYR A 327 -36.73 7.58 -2.62
C TYR A 327 -36.55 8.90 -3.40
N PRO A 328 -35.85 8.86 -4.55
CA PRO A 328 -35.62 10.06 -5.34
C PRO A 328 -36.92 10.71 -5.83
N ASP A 329 -36.96 12.04 -5.84
CA ASP A 329 -37.96 12.87 -6.51
C ASP A 329 -37.29 13.82 -7.52
N LYS A 330 -38.04 14.82 -8.03
CA LYS A 330 -37.52 15.80 -9.01
C LYS A 330 -36.61 16.89 -8.38
N ASN A 331 -36.41 16.89 -7.07
CA ASN A 331 -35.52 17.77 -6.32
C ASN A 331 -34.32 17.04 -5.69
N SER A 332 -34.30 15.70 -5.68
CA SER A 332 -33.11 14.90 -5.37
C SER A 332 -31.95 15.18 -6.34
N SER A 333 -30.75 14.63 -6.07
CA SER A 333 -29.56 14.95 -6.88
C SER A 333 -29.71 14.45 -8.32
N GLN A 334 -29.37 15.28 -9.31
CA GLN A 334 -29.51 14.92 -10.73
C GLN A 334 -28.19 14.39 -11.32
N PHE A 335 -28.28 13.41 -12.23
CA PHE A 335 -27.23 13.18 -13.23
C PHE A 335 -27.12 14.42 -14.12
N LYS A 336 -25.90 14.89 -14.33
CA LYS A 336 -25.62 16.14 -15.06
C LYS A 336 -25.28 15.82 -16.51
N LYS A 337 -24.68 16.81 -17.19
CA LYS A 337 -24.25 16.80 -18.59
C LYS A 337 -23.81 15.41 -19.07
N ASP A 338 -24.25 15.04 -20.27
CA ASP A 338 -23.99 13.75 -20.91
C ASP A 338 -24.47 12.56 -20.05
N ALA A 339 -25.59 12.72 -19.33
CA ALA A 339 -26.22 11.71 -18.46
C ALA A 339 -25.26 10.99 -17.49
N SER A 340 -24.31 11.72 -16.88
CA SER A 340 -23.33 11.17 -15.93
C SER A 340 -23.34 11.83 -14.55
N HIS A 341 -22.82 11.12 -13.55
CA HIS A 341 -22.54 11.65 -12.22
C HIS A 341 -21.25 11.04 -11.65
N ILE A 342 -20.37 11.88 -11.09
CA ILE A 342 -19.10 11.46 -10.48
C ILE A 342 -19.26 11.42 -8.96
N PHE A 343 -19.22 10.21 -8.40
CA PHE A 343 -19.19 9.95 -6.96
C PHE A 343 -17.76 10.00 -6.46
N ASP A 344 -17.55 10.60 -5.29
CA ASP A 344 -16.23 10.79 -4.71
C ASP A 344 -16.22 10.80 -3.17
N VAL A 345 -15.04 10.59 -2.59
CA VAL A 345 -14.74 10.64 -1.14
C VAL A 345 -13.44 11.41 -0.89
N GLY A 346 -13.25 11.89 0.34
CA GLY A 346 -12.04 12.58 0.75
C GLY A 346 -10.78 11.70 0.75
N ILE A 347 -9.62 12.35 0.89
CA ILE A 347 -8.34 11.65 0.94
C ILE A 347 -8.19 11.00 2.32
N LYS A 348 -7.96 9.68 2.37
CA LYS A 348 -8.03 8.83 3.57
C LYS A 348 -9.44 8.59 4.12
N GLU A 349 -10.45 8.62 3.26
CA GLU A 349 -11.82 8.21 3.59
C GLU A 349 -12.19 6.92 2.84
N GLU A 350 -13.00 6.08 3.48
CA GLU A 350 -13.74 4.98 2.86
C GLU A 350 -15.24 5.33 2.93
N ARG A 351 -15.99 5.06 1.86
CA ARG A 351 -17.45 5.14 1.87
C ARG A 351 -18.10 4.12 0.96
N PHE A 352 -19.04 3.36 1.51
CA PHE A 352 -20.03 2.61 0.76
C PHE A 352 -21.17 3.53 0.30
N PHE A 353 -21.63 3.33 -0.93
CA PHE A 353 -22.76 4.03 -1.54
C PHE A 353 -23.83 3.01 -1.94
N ASP A 354 -25.02 3.07 -1.33
CA ASP A 354 -26.25 2.51 -1.91
C ASP A 354 -26.94 3.60 -2.72
N VAL A 355 -27.12 3.40 -4.03
CA VAL A 355 -27.57 4.44 -4.96
C VAL A 355 -28.88 4.01 -5.63
N LYS A 356 -29.97 4.68 -5.26
CA LYS A 356 -31.26 4.55 -5.94
C LYS A 356 -31.44 5.69 -6.94
N ILE A 357 -31.88 5.35 -8.15
CA ILE A 357 -32.04 6.29 -9.28
C ILE A 357 -33.46 6.11 -9.87
N ARG A 358 -34.11 7.20 -10.25
CA ARG A 358 -35.38 7.21 -11.00
C ARG A 358 -35.20 7.98 -12.29
N ALA A 359 -35.73 7.44 -13.38
CA ALA A 359 -35.65 8.02 -14.71
C ALA A 359 -37.01 8.60 -15.13
N PHE A 360 -36.99 9.83 -15.65
CA PHE A 360 -38.15 10.56 -16.15
C PHE A 360 -37.93 10.95 -17.61
N TYR A 361 -38.99 10.93 -18.43
CA TYR A 361 -38.98 11.37 -19.82
C TYR A 361 -40.20 12.25 -20.06
N GLU A 362 -40.03 13.44 -20.64
CA GLU A 362 -41.11 14.44 -20.77
C GLU A 362 -41.89 14.63 -19.46
N ASP A 363 -41.15 14.80 -18.36
CA ASP A 363 -41.62 14.89 -16.96
C ASP A 363 -42.32 13.65 -16.36
N LEU A 364 -42.62 12.61 -17.15
CA LEU A 364 -43.29 11.38 -16.72
C LEU A 364 -42.28 10.35 -16.16
N PHE A 365 -42.62 9.69 -15.05
CA PHE A 365 -41.81 8.60 -14.48
C PHE A 365 -41.81 7.36 -15.39
N HIS A 366 -40.62 6.83 -15.72
CA HIS A 366 -40.46 5.68 -16.63
C HIS A 366 -39.87 4.42 -15.97
N GLY A 367 -39.29 4.53 -14.78
CA GLY A 367 -38.79 3.39 -14.00
C GLY A 367 -37.58 3.70 -13.11
N GLU A 368 -37.13 2.69 -12.35
CA GLU A 368 -36.05 2.81 -11.37
C GLU A 368 -34.79 2.01 -11.73
N PHE A 369 -33.66 2.40 -11.13
CA PHE A 369 -32.43 1.60 -11.04
C PHE A 369 -31.93 1.61 -9.59
N LYS A 370 -31.22 0.54 -9.20
CA LYS A 370 -30.48 0.43 -7.94
C LYS A 370 -29.06 -0.05 -8.26
N THR A 371 -28.06 0.47 -7.56
CA THR A 371 -26.67 0.02 -7.66
C THR A 371 -25.90 0.37 -6.40
N SER A 372 -24.80 -0.33 -6.12
CA SER A 372 -23.95 -0.01 -4.98
C SER A 372 -22.47 -0.32 -5.23
N PHE A 373 -21.60 0.41 -4.54
CA PHE A 373 -20.14 0.29 -4.64
C PHE A 373 -19.44 0.96 -3.44
N THR A 374 -18.17 0.62 -3.22
CA THR A 374 -17.32 1.29 -2.22
C THR A 374 -16.24 2.11 -2.93
N ILE A 375 -16.07 3.36 -2.52
CA ILE A 375 -14.85 4.13 -2.83
C ILE A 375 -13.99 4.13 -1.56
N ASP A 376 -12.79 3.58 -1.66
CA ASP A 376 -11.85 3.44 -0.56
C ASP A 376 -10.52 4.11 -0.92
N LYS A 377 -10.26 5.26 -0.30
CA LYS A 377 -8.99 6.00 -0.40
C LYS A 377 -8.19 5.95 0.90
N LEU A 378 -8.46 5.00 1.80
CA LEU A 378 -7.78 4.83 3.08
C LEU A 378 -6.57 3.89 2.93
N PRO A 379 -5.31 4.40 3.00
CA PRO A 379 -4.15 3.56 2.81
C PRO A 379 -4.00 2.51 3.92
N PRO A 380 -3.66 1.25 3.59
CA PRO A 380 -3.51 0.19 4.58
C PRO A 380 -2.30 0.45 5.49
N GLU A 381 -2.31 -0.16 6.67
CA GLU A 381 -1.18 -0.10 7.58
C GLU A 381 0.11 -0.64 6.93
N LYS A 382 1.23 0.00 7.23
CA LYS A 382 2.55 -0.45 6.77
C LYS A 382 2.88 -1.83 7.36
N PRO A 383 3.55 -2.72 6.61
CA PRO A 383 3.95 -4.02 7.12
C PRO A 383 4.99 -3.89 8.25
N GLU A 384 4.96 -4.82 9.21
CA GLU A 384 6.05 -4.97 10.18
C GLU A 384 7.22 -5.69 9.50
N VAL A 385 8.37 -5.03 9.38
CA VAL A 385 9.56 -5.60 8.73
C VAL A 385 10.77 -5.50 9.66
N SER A 386 11.51 -6.61 9.78
CA SER A 386 12.78 -6.68 10.50
C SER A 386 13.89 -7.23 9.61
N PHE A 387 15.12 -6.75 9.83
CA PHE A 387 16.30 -7.06 9.04
C PHE A 387 17.39 -7.64 9.94
N SER A 388 17.96 -8.78 9.55
CA SER A 388 18.99 -9.49 10.33
C SER A 388 20.14 -9.96 9.42
N PRO A 389 21.35 -9.38 9.52
CA PRO A 389 21.70 -8.25 10.39
C PRO A 389 21.01 -6.93 9.95
N PRO A 390 20.80 -5.98 10.88
CA PRO A 390 20.18 -4.68 10.58
C PRO A 390 21.16 -3.63 10.03
N VAL A 391 22.39 -4.03 9.70
CA VAL A 391 23.50 -3.14 9.30
C VAL A 391 23.94 -3.40 7.88
N SER A 392 24.41 -2.33 7.23
CA SER A 392 24.98 -2.31 5.88
C SER A 392 26.27 -1.49 5.93
N PRO A 393 27.40 -1.96 5.36
CA PRO A 393 27.60 -3.26 4.71
C PRO A 393 27.55 -4.45 5.69
N THR A 394 27.52 -5.67 5.17
CA THR A 394 27.60 -6.93 5.95
C THR A 394 28.41 -7.98 5.20
N ASN A 395 29.00 -8.93 5.94
CA ASN A 395 29.66 -10.13 5.40
C ASN A 395 28.74 -11.36 5.35
N SER A 396 27.51 -11.21 5.83
CA SER A 396 26.52 -12.28 6.03
C SER A 396 25.28 -12.02 5.17
N ASP A 397 24.47 -13.06 4.95
CA ASP A 397 23.22 -12.92 4.19
C ASP A 397 22.18 -12.16 5.04
N VAL A 398 21.45 -11.22 4.42
CA VAL A 398 20.47 -10.40 5.13
C VAL A 398 19.11 -11.07 5.07
N LYS A 399 18.65 -11.57 6.22
CA LYS A 399 17.28 -12.04 6.40
C LYS A 399 16.33 -10.88 6.61
N ILE A 400 15.40 -10.71 5.68
CA ILE A 400 14.21 -9.86 5.80
C ILE A 400 13.10 -10.74 6.35
N ARG A 401 12.47 -10.33 7.46
CA ARG A 401 11.27 -10.96 8.01
C ARG A 401 10.12 -9.97 8.02
N ILE A 402 9.01 -10.39 7.43
CA ILE A 402 7.82 -9.58 7.15
C ILE A 402 6.65 -10.16 7.96
N LYS A 403 5.80 -9.28 8.50
CA LYS A 403 4.52 -9.63 9.11
C LYS A 403 3.46 -8.60 8.67
N SER A 404 2.42 -9.09 8.01
CA SER A 404 1.21 -8.32 7.67
C SER A 404 0.01 -8.87 8.44
N LEU A 405 -1.00 -8.04 8.65
CA LEU A 405 -2.19 -8.36 9.44
C LEU A 405 -3.50 -8.32 8.63
N SER A 406 -3.52 -7.59 7.50
CA SER A 406 -4.77 -7.26 6.80
C SER A 406 -4.65 -7.05 5.27
N ALA A 407 -3.44 -6.90 4.73
CA ALA A 407 -3.23 -6.45 3.35
C ALA A 407 -2.10 -7.24 2.65
N GLU A 408 -2.14 -7.29 1.31
CA GLU A 408 -1.11 -7.94 0.48
C GLU A 408 0.21 -7.18 0.59
N THR A 409 1.26 -7.81 1.11
CA THR A 409 2.60 -7.20 1.10
C THR A 409 3.26 -7.40 -0.25
N VAL A 410 3.58 -6.29 -0.90
CA VAL A 410 4.42 -6.22 -2.10
C VAL A 410 5.87 -6.00 -1.70
N VAL A 411 6.77 -6.77 -2.29
CA VAL A 411 8.22 -6.70 -2.05
C VAL A 411 8.94 -6.54 -3.38
N GLU A 412 9.63 -5.42 -3.54
CA GLU A 412 10.42 -5.05 -4.72
C GLU A 412 11.90 -5.05 -4.32
N ILE A 413 12.71 -5.91 -4.94
CA ILE A 413 14.14 -6.08 -4.63
C ILE A 413 14.94 -6.07 -5.93
N GLU A 414 15.94 -5.19 -6.00
CA GLU A 414 16.89 -5.10 -7.10
C GLU A 414 18.33 -5.18 -6.56
N PRO A 415 19.22 -6.03 -7.11
CA PRO A 415 18.99 -7.03 -8.15
C PRO A 415 18.20 -8.24 -7.63
N PRO A 416 17.47 -8.97 -8.51
CA PRO A 416 16.57 -10.08 -8.13
C PRO A 416 17.31 -11.40 -7.84
N ILE A 417 18.43 -11.35 -7.11
CA ILE A 417 19.30 -12.51 -6.76
C ILE A 417 19.23 -12.87 -5.27
N PHE A 418 18.01 -12.87 -4.74
CA PHE A 418 17.69 -13.30 -3.38
C PHE A 418 17.08 -14.71 -3.38
N THR A 419 16.98 -15.31 -2.19
CA THR A 419 16.27 -16.57 -1.97
C THR A 419 15.09 -16.35 -1.03
N SER A 420 13.92 -16.92 -1.36
CA SER A 420 12.72 -16.84 -0.50
C SER A 420 12.52 -18.19 0.18
N SER A 421 12.43 -18.23 1.51
CA SER A 421 12.11 -19.45 2.25
C SER A 421 10.62 -19.57 2.56
N SER A 422 9.89 -18.45 2.61
CA SER A 422 8.43 -18.38 2.52
C SER A 422 8.02 -17.07 1.82
N LYS A 423 6.74 -16.65 1.94
CA LYS A 423 6.32 -15.26 1.63
C LYS A 423 6.83 -14.25 2.66
N ASP A 424 7.15 -14.72 3.86
CA ASP A 424 7.39 -13.90 5.07
C ASP A 424 8.87 -13.84 5.47
N GLU A 425 9.71 -14.76 4.98
CA GLU A 425 11.16 -14.70 5.10
C GLU A 425 11.85 -14.73 3.72
N ILE A 426 12.58 -13.64 3.44
CA ILE A 426 13.42 -13.44 2.25
C ILE A 426 14.86 -13.29 2.71
N VAL A 427 15.81 -13.82 1.95
CA VAL A 427 17.25 -13.80 2.26
C VAL A 427 18.01 -13.21 1.09
N LEU A 428 18.54 -11.99 1.26
CA LEU A 428 19.46 -11.34 0.33
C LEU A 428 20.83 -12.01 0.45
N THR A 429 21.44 -12.39 -0.68
CA THR A 429 22.68 -13.17 -0.70
C THR A 429 23.86 -12.41 -1.31
N GLY A 430 25.09 -12.88 -1.06
CA GLY A 430 26.29 -12.31 -1.69
C GLY A 430 27.29 -13.40 -2.10
N ALA A 431 27.96 -13.19 -3.22
CA ALA A 431 29.01 -14.10 -3.71
C ALA A 431 30.37 -13.85 -3.01
N MET A 432 31.22 -14.88 -2.97
CA MET A 432 32.60 -14.72 -2.52
C MET A 432 33.43 -13.97 -3.59
N GLY A 433 34.22 -12.99 -3.16
CA GLY A 433 35.06 -12.15 -4.00
C GLY A 433 34.37 -10.89 -4.53
N GLU A 434 33.05 -10.77 -4.37
CA GLU A 434 32.23 -9.73 -5.00
C GLU A 434 31.44 -8.91 -3.96
N LYS A 435 31.02 -7.70 -4.37
CA LYS A 435 30.20 -6.79 -3.57
C LYS A 435 28.82 -6.65 -4.21
N THR A 436 27.82 -7.33 -3.67
CA THR A 436 26.42 -7.15 -4.07
C THR A 436 25.85 -5.91 -3.39
N ILE A 437 25.06 -5.12 -4.13
CA ILE A 437 24.35 -3.95 -3.61
C ILE A 437 22.87 -4.16 -3.93
N TYR A 438 22.02 -4.14 -2.91
CA TYR A 438 20.57 -4.28 -3.03
C TYR A 438 19.86 -2.98 -2.69
N SER A 439 18.86 -2.64 -3.50
CA SER A 439 17.73 -1.79 -3.12
C SER A 439 16.54 -2.67 -2.75
N VAL A 440 15.85 -2.33 -1.66
CA VAL A 440 14.69 -3.05 -1.13
C VAL A 440 13.58 -2.04 -0.85
N ASN A 441 12.42 -2.25 -1.45
CA ASN A 441 11.18 -1.49 -1.20
C ASN A 441 10.06 -2.46 -0.80
N ILE A 442 9.42 -2.22 0.35
CA ILE A 442 8.35 -3.06 0.88
C ILE A 442 7.16 -2.20 1.30
N TYR A 443 5.95 -2.55 0.88
CA TYR A 443 4.70 -1.88 1.24
C TYR A 443 3.52 -2.85 1.22
N ASN A 444 2.45 -2.51 1.93
CA ASN A 444 1.17 -3.21 1.87
C ASN A 444 0.24 -2.58 0.83
N LYS A 445 -0.65 -3.39 0.27
CA LYS A 445 -1.64 -3.01 -0.72
C LYS A 445 -2.98 -3.70 -0.42
N ASP A 446 -4.08 -2.96 -0.51
CA ASP A 446 -5.45 -3.46 -0.30
C ASP A 446 -6.14 -3.87 -1.63
N GLU A 447 -7.41 -4.26 -1.54
CA GLU A 447 -8.25 -4.62 -2.70
C GLU A 447 -8.60 -3.41 -3.58
N ALA A 448 -8.78 -2.22 -2.97
CA ALA A 448 -9.10 -0.97 -3.68
C ALA A 448 -7.92 -0.43 -4.51
N GLY A 449 -6.71 -0.83 -4.15
CA GLY A 449 -5.44 -0.50 -4.81
C GLY A 449 -4.59 0.54 -4.09
N ASN A 450 -4.92 0.97 -2.86
CA ASN A 450 -4.07 1.90 -2.11
C ASN A 450 -2.76 1.21 -1.69
N LYS A 451 -1.75 2.03 -1.38
CA LYS A 451 -0.44 1.56 -0.89
C LYS A 451 -0.15 2.17 0.47
N SER A 452 0.35 1.37 1.40
CA SER A 452 0.90 1.87 2.65
C SER A 452 2.12 2.77 2.40
N ALA A 453 2.60 3.46 3.45
CA ALA A 453 3.94 4.03 3.41
C ALA A 453 5.00 2.95 3.16
N ASN A 454 5.96 3.24 2.28
CA ASN A 454 7.04 2.34 1.89
C ASN A 454 8.12 2.18 2.97
N ILE A 455 8.72 1.00 3.04
CA ILE A 455 9.94 0.71 3.80
C ILE A 455 11.08 0.51 2.79
N ASN A 456 11.88 1.56 2.62
CA ASN A 456 13.03 1.56 1.72
C ASN A 456 14.33 1.26 2.49
N LYS A 457 15.17 0.35 1.98
CA LYS A 457 16.50 0.02 2.51
C LYS A 457 17.52 -0.31 1.43
N GLU A 458 18.76 0.11 1.64
CA GLU A 458 19.92 -0.33 0.85
C GLU A 458 20.79 -1.30 1.67
N PHE A 459 21.18 -2.43 1.09
CA PHE A 459 22.09 -3.40 1.70
C PHE A 459 23.29 -3.70 0.80
N ILE A 460 24.48 -3.53 1.35
CA ILE A 460 25.74 -3.95 0.73
C ILE A 460 26.16 -5.28 1.37
N ILE A 461 26.30 -6.32 0.56
CA ILE A 461 26.84 -7.61 0.99
C ILE A 461 28.21 -7.79 0.34
N ASP A 462 29.26 -7.78 1.15
CA ASP A 462 30.65 -8.02 0.75
C ASP A 462 31.19 -9.13 1.66
N LYS A 463 31.13 -10.37 1.18
CA LYS A 463 31.51 -11.58 1.94
C LYS A 463 32.98 -11.58 2.39
N ASN A 464 33.80 -10.72 1.81
CA ASN A 464 35.24 -10.62 2.06
C ASN A 464 35.62 -9.41 2.92
N ALA A 465 34.64 -8.60 3.35
CA ALA A 465 34.84 -7.55 4.34
C ALA A 465 34.67 -8.11 5.78
N VAL A 466 35.59 -7.80 6.68
CA VAL A 466 35.45 -8.06 8.12
C VAL A 466 35.86 -6.84 8.93
N TYR A 467 35.26 -6.68 10.11
CA TYR A 467 35.52 -5.56 11.02
C TYR A 467 36.25 -6.03 12.27
N VAL A 468 37.18 -5.21 12.75
CA VAL A 468 37.93 -5.39 14.01
C VAL A 468 37.67 -4.19 14.91
N ASP A 469 37.41 -4.42 16.19
CA ASP A 469 37.28 -3.40 17.22
C ASP A 469 37.82 -3.94 18.55
N ASN A 470 38.96 -3.40 18.98
CA ASN A 470 39.68 -3.82 20.19
C ASN A 470 38.90 -3.54 21.51
N ASN A 471 37.82 -2.76 21.44
CA ASN A 471 36.93 -2.52 22.59
C ASN A 471 35.77 -3.53 22.65
N TYR A 472 35.54 -4.32 21.61
CA TYR A 472 34.43 -5.27 21.52
C TYR A 472 34.76 -6.57 22.25
N LYS A 473 34.17 -6.72 23.45
CA LYS A 473 34.47 -7.82 24.40
C LYS A 473 33.42 -8.95 24.43
N ILE A 474 32.53 -9.00 23.44
CA ILE A 474 31.47 -10.01 23.37
C ILE A 474 31.98 -11.25 22.63
N LYS A 475 31.73 -12.44 23.18
CA LYS A 475 32.13 -13.72 22.56
C LYS A 475 31.29 -14.03 21.33
N ASN A 476 31.83 -14.86 20.43
CA ASN A 476 31.19 -15.30 19.19
C ASN A 476 31.01 -14.17 18.16
N SER A 477 32.04 -13.34 17.98
CA SER A 477 32.14 -12.40 16.85
C SER A 477 32.09 -13.14 15.51
N ASP A 478 31.42 -12.54 14.53
CA ASP A 478 31.30 -13.04 13.15
C ASP A 478 31.90 -12.07 12.10
N GLY A 479 32.54 -10.99 12.57
CA GLY A 479 33.22 -10.00 11.73
C GLY A 479 32.30 -8.93 11.14
N ASN A 480 31.00 -8.95 11.40
CA ASN A 480 30.08 -7.89 10.94
C ASN A 480 30.30 -6.56 11.68
N PRO A 481 29.84 -5.42 11.12
CA PRO A 481 29.87 -4.14 11.81
C PRO A 481 29.24 -4.10 13.22
N SER A 482 28.30 -5.00 13.50
CA SER A 482 27.60 -5.15 14.78
C SER A 482 28.22 -6.19 15.73
N LYS A 483 29.14 -7.03 15.22
CA LYS A 483 29.87 -8.07 15.95
C LYS A 483 31.30 -8.24 15.42
N PRO A 484 32.11 -7.16 15.46
CA PRO A 484 33.48 -7.19 14.96
C PRO A 484 34.34 -8.17 15.75
N PHE A 485 35.42 -8.65 15.14
CA PHE A 485 36.45 -9.41 15.86
C PHE A 485 37.14 -8.50 16.89
N SER A 486 37.56 -9.06 18.01
CA SER A 486 38.22 -8.30 19.08
C SER A 486 39.68 -7.99 18.76
N SER A 487 40.28 -8.67 17.78
CA SER A 487 41.66 -8.42 17.34
C SER A 487 41.88 -8.67 15.84
N ILE A 488 42.97 -8.10 15.31
CA ILE A 488 43.44 -8.39 13.95
C ILE A 488 43.87 -9.86 13.82
N TYR A 489 44.36 -10.49 14.89
CA TYR A 489 44.68 -11.92 14.92
C TYR A 489 43.44 -12.79 14.66
N GLU A 490 42.34 -12.56 15.37
CA GLU A 490 41.07 -13.30 15.15
C GLU A 490 40.54 -13.14 13.72
N ALA A 491 40.61 -11.92 13.16
CA ALA A 491 40.18 -11.67 11.79
C ALA A 491 41.05 -12.42 10.76
N VAL A 492 42.38 -12.42 10.93
CA VAL A 492 43.30 -13.14 10.03
C VAL A 492 43.18 -14.66 10.19
N ASP A 493 43.04 -15.16 11.41
CA ASP A 493 42.79 -16.58 11.69
C ASP A 493 41.49 -17.09 11.03
N TYR A 494 40.40 -16.32 11.12
CA TYR A 494 39.15 -16.58 10.41
C TYR A 494 39.35 -16.62 8.89
N ILE A 495 40.03 -15.63 8.31
CA ILE A 495 40.31 -15.53 6.86
C ILE A 495 41.16 -16.71 6.37
N ASN A 496 42.18 -17.10 7.14
CA ASN A 496 43.04 -18.25 6.81
C ASN A 496 42.24 -19.56 6.88
N LYS A 497 41.40 -19.75 7.91
CA LYS A 497 40.58 -20.96 8.10
C LYS A 497 39.49 -21.13 7.04
N ALA A 498 38.94 -20.04 6.49
CA ALA A 498 37.90 -20.09 5.46
C ALA A 498 38.29 -20.96 4.24
N SER A 499 39.59 -21.07 3.92
CA SER A 499 40.05 -21.87 2.78
C SER A 499 40.10 -23.37 3.02
N LEU A 500 40.04 -23.88 4.26
CA LEU A 500 40.13 -25.32 4.54
C LEU A 500 38.92 -26.10 3.98
N LEU A 501 37.82 -25.42 3.71
CA LEU A 501 36.61 -25.96 3.09
C LEU A 501 36.66 -25.96 1.55
N GLN A 502 37.60 -25.25 0.93
CA GLN A 502 37.76 -25.15 -0.53
C GLN A 502 39.07 -25.79 -0.99
N LYS A 503 39.06 -27.11 -1.23
CA LYS A 503 40.23 -27.82 -1.77
C LYS A 503 40.56 -27.35 -3.20
N ASN A 504 41.85 -27.14 -3.46
CA ASN A 504 42.45 -27.03 -4.80
C ASN A 504 42.09 -25.80 -5.67
N LYS A 505 41.79 -24.63 -5.07
CA LYS A 505 41.93 -23.34 -5.76
C LYS A 505 42.96 -22.44 -5.08
N VAL A 506 43.93 -21.95 -5.86
CA VAL A 506 44.71 -20.75 -5.49
C VAL A 506 43.72 -19.59 -5.50
N SER A 507 43.48 -18.97 -4.33
CA SER A 507 42.39 -18.01 -4.20
C SER A 507 42.76 -16.63 -4.73
N ALA A 508 41.97 -16.16 -5.69
CA ALA A 508 41.98 -14.78 -6.18
C ALA A 508 41.18 -13.82 -5.28
N GLU A 509 40.50 -14.32 -4.24
CA GLU A 509 39.78 -13.48 -3.26
C GLU A 509 40.73 -12.44 -2.64
N LYS A 510 40.27 -11.19 -2.52
CA LYS A 510 40.90 -10.14 -1.71
C LYS A 510 40.03 -9.82 -0.51
N TRP A 511 40.50 -10.16 0.68
CA TRP A 511 39.85 -9.85 1.95
C TRP A 511 40.18 -8.43 2.42
N LYS A 512 39.24 -7.79 3.11
CA LYS A 512 39.37 -6.42 3.66
C LYS A 512 39.11 -6.46 5.16
N ILE A 513 40.07 -6.03 5.96
CA ILE A 513 39.94 -5.86 7.41
C ILE A 513 39.80 -4.36 7.69
N TYR A 514 38.61 -3.96 8.12
CA TYR A 514 38.28 -2.60 8.53
C TYR A 514 38.48 -2.46 10.04
N VAL A 515 39.53 -1.75 10.45
CA VAL A 515 39.92 -1.61 11.86
C VAL A 515 39.31 -0.36 12.49
N ARG A 516 38.75 -0.50 13.70
CA ARG A 516 38.12 0.58 14.47
C ARG A 516 38.92 0.87 15.74
N GLY A 517 39.38 2.12 15.86
CA GLY A 517 40.21 2.55 16.99
C GLY A 517 41.58 1.88 17.00
N ASP A 518 42.35 2.15 18.04
CA ASP A 518 43.72 1.64 18.17
C ASP A 518 43.72 0.17 18.64
N CYS A 519 44.60 -0.62 18.03
CA CYS A 519 44.69 -2.07 18.23
C CYS A 519 46.06 -2.47 18.79
N ILE A 520 46.10 -3.56 19.56
CA ILE A 520 47.34 -4.13 20.10
C ILE A 520 47.52 -5.56 19.56
N LEU A 521 48.68 -5.84 18.98
CA LEU A 521 49.10 -7.16 18.53
C LEU A 521 50.14 -7.72 19.51
N ASN A 522 49.73 -8.71 20.29
CA ASN A 522 50.59 -9.37 21.29
C ASN A 522 51.45 -10.49 20.71
N GLU A 523 51.13 -10.96 19.52
CA GLU A 523 51.66 -12.19 18.91
C GLU A 523 51.93 -11.96 17.41
N ALA A 524 52.77 -12.79 16.79
CA ALA A 524 53.04 -12.72 15.37
C ALA A 524 51.82 -13.20 14.55
N VAL A 525 51.40 -12.43 13.55
CA VAL A 525 50.19 -12.70 12.75
C VAL A 525 50.59 -13.29 11.40
N LEU A 526 50.32 -14.58 11.20
CA LEU A 526 50.60 -15.30 9.95
C LEU A 526 49.54 -15.01 8.88
N ILE A 527 49.97 -14.49 7.73
CA ILE A 527 49.12 -14.13 6.59
C ILE A 527 49.47 -15.00 5.38
N THR A 528 48.52 -15.84 4.96
CA THR A 528 48.64 -16.75 3.79
C THR A 528 47.49 -16.56 2.79
N ARG A 529 46.77 -15.44 2.90
CA ARG A 529 45.65 -15.03 2.04
C ARG A 529 45.84 -13.58 1.61
N ASN A 530 45.22 -13.18 0.50
CA ASN A 530 45.28 -11.79 0.07
C ASN A 530 44.43 -10.94 1.02
N ILE A 531 45.08 -10.04 1.78
CA ILE A 531 44.44 -9.26 2.85
C ILE A 531 44.83 -7.79 2.67
N LYS A 532 43.82 -6.91 2.74
CA LYS A 532 43.98 -5.47 2.89
C LYS A 532 43.56 -5.04 4.29
N ILE A 533 44.44 -4.41 5.05
CA ILE A 533 44.11 -3.73 6.31
C ILE A 533 43.93 -2.24 6.02
N THR A 534 42.83 -1.66 6.49
CA THR A 534 42.58 -0.22 6.40
C THR A 534 41.78 0.28 7.61
N SER A 535 41.95 1.56 7.93
CA SER A 535 41.17 2.26 8.93
C SER A 535 39.69 2.34 8.52
N ALA A 536 38.77 2.06 9.45
CA ALA A 536 37.33 2.14 9.20
C ALA A 536 36.76 3.57 9.24
N SER A 537 37.48 4.52 9.86
CA SER A 537 37.08 5.93 9.94
C SER A 537 38.27 6.87 10.18
N GLN A 538 38.78 6.95 11.41
CA GLN A 538 39.99 7.71 11.76
C GLN A 538 41.24 6.83 11.58
N LYS A 539 42.40 7.45 11.33
CA LYS A 539 43.69 6.75 11.08
C LYS A 539 44.14 5.95 12.32
N THR A 540 43.79 4.66 12.34
CA THR A 540 44.08 3.70 13.42
C THR A 540 45.57 3.52 13.64
N SER A 541 45.97 3.36 14.89
CA SER A 541 47.30 2.95 15.32
C SER A 541 47.33 1.48 15.71
N ILE A 542 48.22 0.72 15.06
CA ILE A 542 48.46 -0.70 15.31
C ILE A 542 49.73 -0.83 16.14
N HIS A 543 49.57 -1.13 17.42
CA HIS A 543 50.67 -1.25 18.38
C HIS A 543 51.15 -2.70 18.47
N PHE A 544 52.43 -2.92 18.26
CA PHE A 544 53.10 -4.21 18.37
C PHE A 544 53.78 -4.33 19.74
N SER A 545 53.42 -5.38 20.47
CA SER A 545 54.18 -5.87 21.62
C SER A 545 55.51 -6.48 21.18
N LYS A 546 56.35 -6.90 22.14
CA LYS A 546 57.68 -7.44 21.82
C LYS A 546 57.61 -8.72 20.97
N ASN A 547 58.50 -8.85 19.99
CA ASN A 547 58.57 -9.98 19.06
C ASN A 547 57.26 -10.26 18.28
N SER A 548 56.34 -9.29 18.17
CA SER A 548 55.20 -9.37 17.27
C SER A 548 55.43 -8.60 15.96
N GLY A 549 54.72 -9.02 14.92
CA GLY A 549 54.87 -8.55 13.55
C GLY A 549 53.89 -9.27 12.62
N PHE A 550 53.77 -8.82 11.37
CA PHE A 550 53.09 -9.56 10.31
C PHE A 550 54.07 -10.52 9.63
N VAL A 551 53.69 -11.78 9.48
CA VAL A 551 54.47 -12.82 8.79
C VAL A 551 53.69 -13.22 7.53
N VAL A 552 54.07 -12.68 6.39
CA VAL A 552 53.36 -12.86 5.12
C VAL A 552 54.08 -13.91 4.28
N ILE A 553 53.37 -14.98 3.90
CA ILE A 553 53.94 -16.09 3.11
C ILE A 553 53.02 -16.39 1.92
N GLY A 554 53.54 -16.23 0.70
CA GLY A 554 52.82 -16.63 -0.53
C GLY A 554 51.57 -15.81 -0.86
N ALA A 555 51.45 -14.57 -0.36
CA ALA A 555 50.20 -13.80 -0.38
C ALA A 555 50.41 -12.31 -0.71
N ASN A 556 49.34 -11.64 -1.16
CA ASN A 556 49.31 -10.18 -1.33
C ASN A 556 48.81 -9.50 -0.06
N PHE A 557 49.64 -8.69 0.60
CA PHE A 557 49.28 -7.98 1.83
C PHE A 557 49.34 -6.46 1.61
N GLU A 558 48.19 -5.79 1.73
CA GLU A 558 48.06 -4.34 1.58
C GLU A 558 47.78 -3.69 2.95
N ILE A 559 48.50 -2.62 3.31
CA ILE A 559 48.14 -1.74 4.42
C ILE A 559 47.96 -0.31 3.88
N GLU A 560 46.81 0.28 4.17
CA GLU A 560 46.46 1.64 3.74
C GLU A 560 45.97 2.48 4.93
N ASN A 561 46.37 3.75 4.98
CA ASN A 561 45.86 4.74 5.94
C ASN A 561 45.93 4.29 7.42
N CYS A 562 47.07 3.74 7.86
CA CYS A 562 47.31 3.30 9.24
C CYS A 562 48.60 3.89 9.83
N ASN A 563 48.66 4.00 11.16
CA ASN A 563 49.90 4.12 11.91
C ASN A 563 50.29 2.73 12.46
N ILE A 564 51.58 2.45 12.57
CA ILE A 564 52.15 1.21 13.10
C ILE A 564 53.27 1.59 14.06
N PHE A 565 53.25 1.03 15.26
CA PHE A 565 54.17 1.40 16.33
C PHE A 565 54.67 0.15 17.07
N ARG A 566 55.99 -0.04 17.16
CA ARG A 566 56.63 -1.02 18.05
C ARG A 566 57.65 -0.33 18.95
N ARG A 567 57.66 -0.69 20.24
CA ARG A 567 58.70 -0.27 21.18
C ARG A 567 59.10 -1.46 22.07
N GLU A 568 60.37 -1.84 21.97
CA GLU A 568 60.97 -2.91 22.75
C GLU A 568 62.07 -2.36 23.70
N ARG A 569 62.72 -3.24 24.44
CA ARG A 569 63.88 -2.90 25.28
C ARG A 569 65.17 -3.23 24.52
N ALA A 570 66.23 -2.43 24.70
CA ALA A 570 67.48 -2.60 23.96
C ALA A 570 68.20 -3.95 24.22
N GLU A 571 67.84 -4.64 25.30
CA GLU A 571 68.34 -5.96 25.72
C GLU A 571 67.58 -7.14 25.10
N GLU A 572 66.42 -6.94 24.47
CA GLU A 572 65.65 -8.03 23.84
C GLU A 572 66.33 -8.48 22.52
N PRO A 573 66.20 -9.76 22.12
CA PRO A 573 66.84 -10.29 20.90
C PRO A 573 66.26 -9.65 19.63
N ARG A 574 67.14 -9.35 18.67
CA ARG A 574 66.87 -8.40 17.56
C ARG A 574 66.49 -9.07 16.24
N GLU A 575 65.65 -10.09 16.30
CA GLU A 575 65.46 -11.01 15.17
C GLU A 575 64.13 -10.80 14.42
N VAL A 576 63.04 -10.47 15.12
CA VAL A 576 61.71 -10.34 14.50
C VAL A 576 61.52 -8.96 13.85
N PRO A 577 61.21 -8.86 12.55
CA PRO A 577 60.83 -7.60 11.92
C PRO A 577 59.34 -7.28 12.13
N ILE A 578 58.94 -6.02 11.92
CA ILE A 578 57.50 -5.66 11.98
C ILE A 578 56.73 -6.28 10.79
N ILE A 579 57.37 -6.37 9.62
CA ILE A 579 56.86 -7.11 8.47
C ILE A 579 57.94 -8.10 7.99
N TYR A 580 57.64 -9.39 8.04
CA TYR A 580 58.37 -10.46 7.37
C TYR A 580 57.61 -10.87 6.11
N ALA A 581 58.30 -11.01 4.98
CA ALA A 581 57.72 -11.42 3.71
C ALA A 581 58.55 -12.53 3.04
N ASP A 582 57.94 -13.69 2.74
CA ASP A 582 58.50 -14.73 1.87
C ASP A 582 57.54 -15.02 0.71
N LYS A 583 58.03 -14.91 -0.54
CA LYS A 583 57.26 -15.14 -1.78
C LYS A 583 55.95 -14.34 -1.82
N ALA A 584 55.94 -13.15 -1.24
CA ALA A 584 54.76 -12.31 -1.02
C ALA A 584 54.79 -11.04 -1.87
N SER A 585 53.67 -10.34 -1.94
CA SER A 585 53.60 -8.96 -2.43
C SER A 585 53.11 -8.06 -1.30
N ILE A 586 53.89 -7.04 -0.92
CA ILE A 586 53.55 -6.11 0.17
C ILE A 586 53.28 -4.72 -0.43
N LYS A 587 52.08 -4.18 -0.19
CA LYS A 587 51.76 -2.78 -0.53
C LYS A 587 51.57 -1.95 0.73
N LEU A 588 52.27 -0.83 0.85
CA LEU A 588 52.10 0.17 1.90
C LEU A 588 51.77 1.52 1.26
N ASN A 589 50.62 2.10 1.60
CA ASN A 589 50.25 3.44 1.15
C ASN A 589 49.71 4.32 2.28
N ASN A 590 50.20 5.56 2.41
CA ASN A 590 49.86 6.48 3.50
C ASN A 590 50.06 5.83 4.89
N VAL A 591 51.16 5.08 5.06
CA VAL A 591 51.48 4.38 6.33
C VAL A 591 52.51 5.17 7.14
N SER A 592 52.38 5.16 8.47
CA SER A 592 53.39 5.70 9.40
C SER A 592 53.95 4.57 10.26
N LEU A 593 55.14 4.06 9.90
CA LEU A 593 55.86 3.00 10.63
C LEU A 593 56.81 3.63 11.67
N GLN A 594 56.75 3.19 12.92
CA GLN A 594 57.67 3.59 13.98
C GLN A 594 58.18 2.37 14.76
N ALA A 595 59.51 2.19 14.82
CA ALA A 595 60.16 1.03 15.44
C ALA A 595 61.29 1.46 16.39
N PHE A 596 61.11 1.24 17.68
CA PHE A 596 62.13 1.50 18.70
C PHE A 596 62.65 0.16 19.26
N GLU A 597 63.90 -0.17 18.96
CA GLU A 597 64.54 -1.47 19.18
C GLU A 597 63.82 -2.66 18.49
N GLY A 598 64.28 -3.89 18.78
CA GLY A 598 63.92 -5.13 18.09
C GLY A 598 64.74 -5.36 16.82
N GLY A 599 64.21 -6.17 15.90
CA GLY A 599 64.77 -6.39 14.57
C GLY A 599 64.38 -5.30 13.55
N PRO A 600 64.62 -5.51 12.23
CA PRO A 600 64.31 -4.54 11.17
C PRO A 600 62.85 -4.10 11.11
N VAL A 601 62.54 -3.03 10.36
CA VAL A 601 61.15 -2.65 10.11
C VAL A 601 60.50 -3.64 9.13
N LEU A 602 61.18 -3.95 8.03
CA LEU A 602 60.73 -4.91 7.03
C LEU A 602 61.88 -5.80 6.55
N SER A 603 61.64 -7.10 6.48
CA SER A 603 62.55 -8.08 5.85
C SER A 603 61.81 -8.86 4.77
N SER A 604 62.33 -8.86 3.54
CA SER A 604 61.72 -9.54 2.39
C SER A 604 62.64 -10.57 1.73
N PHE A 605 62.06 -11.70 1.34
CA PHE A 605 62.68 -12.82 0.65
C PHE A 605 61.83 -13.21 -0.56
N TYR A 606 62.40 -13.25 -1.76
CA TYR A 606 61.70 -13.65 -3.00
C TYR A 606 60.37 -12.91 -3.25
N SER A 607 60.26 -11.67 -2.78
CA SER A 607 59.01 -10.92 -2.66
C SER A 607 59.00 -9.64 -3.51
N HIS A 608 57.83 -9.04 -3.70
CA HIS A 608 57.65 -7.72 -4.30
C HIS A 608 57.17 -6.70 -3.25
N LEU A 609 57.67 -5.47 -3.31
CA LEU A 609 57.25 -4.36 -2.44
C LEU A 609 56.81 -3.15 -3.27
N ASP A 610 55.68 -2.56 -2.89
CA ASP A 610 55.09 -1.34 -3.45
C ASP A 610 54.84 -0.38 -2.28
N ILE A 611 55.73 0.61 -2.09
CA ILE A 611 55.72 1.49 -0.91
C ILE A 611 55.58 2.94 -1.38
N SER A 612 54.48 3.58 -1.01
CA SER A 612 54.10 4.92 -1.46
C SER A 612 53.62 5.79 -0.29
N ASP A 613 53.91 7.09 -0.36
CA ASP A 613 53.39 8.12 0.55
C ASP A 613 53.59 7.79 2.05
N THR A 614 54.68 7.09 2.37
CA THR A 614 54.87 6.41 3.65
C THR A 614 55.98 7.08 4.47
N LYS A 615 55.87 7.02 5.80
CA LYS A 615 56.91 7.50 6.72
C LYS A 615 57.43 6.36 7.57
N VAL A 616 58.74 6.24 7.68
CA VAL A 616 59.41 5.15 8.42
C VAL A 616 60.43 5.73 9.39
N ILE A 617 60.21 5.49 10.68
CA ILE A 617 61.14 5.86 11.76
C ILE A 617 61.67 4.58 12.41
N SER A 618 62.99 4.42 12.48
CA SER A 618 63.61 3.40 13.33
C SER A 618 64.72 3.97 14.20
N GLU A 619 64.69 3.64 15.48
CA GLU A 619 65.78 3.90 16.43
C GLU A 619 66.21 2.59 17.09
N GLN A 620 67.49 2.21 16.98
CA GLN A 620 68.03 0.97 17.54
C GLN A 620 69.43 1.20 18.10
N THR A 621 69.71 0.79 19.35
CA THR A 621 70.95 1.10 20.06
C THR A 621 72.23 0.55 19.39
N LYS A 622 72.13 -0.54 18.61
CA LYS A 622 73.24 -1.16 17.87
C LYS A 622 73.16 -0.81 16.37
N HIS A 623 73.23 -1.80 15.49
CA HIS A 623 72.93 -1.59 14.07
C HIS A 623 71.42 -1.35 13.89
N CYS A 624 71.05 -0.25 13.25
CA CYS A 624 69.69 0.09 12.86
C CYS A 624 69.52 -0.20 11.37
N LEU A 625 68.88 -1.32 11.06
CA LEU A 625 68.47 -1.69 9.70
C LEU A 625 66.98 -1.42 9.55
N ILE A 626 66.58 -0.61 8.56
CA ILE A 626 65.16 -0.31 8.33
C ILE A 626 64.55 -1.36 7.41
N PHE A 627 64.94 -1.42 6.13
CA PHE A 627 64.48 -2.43 5.16
C PHE A 627 65.60 -3.36 4.72
N ASN A 628 65.34 -4.67 4.75
CA ASN A 628 66.26 -5.75 4.38
C ASN A 628 65.67 -6.57 3.20
N LEU A 629 66.28 -6.50 2.02
CA LEU A 629 65.71 -6.98 0.76
C LEU A 629 66.59 -8.08 0.16
N ASN A 630 66.06 -9.31 0.04
CA ASN A 630 66.84 -10.47 -0.40
C ASN A 630 66.13 -11.18 -1.56
N ASN A 631 66.79 -11.30 -2.72
CA ASN A 631 66.24 -11.89 -3.94
C ASN A 631 64.85 -11.30 -4.31
N SER A 632 64.62 -10.03 -3.98
CA SER A 632 63.30 -9.37 -3.98
C SER A 632 63.23 -8.26 -5.03
N SER A 633 62.05 -7.69 -5.25
CA SER A 633 61.87 -6.45 -5.98
C SER A 633 61.16 -5.40 -5.13
N ALA A 634 61.48 -4.13 -5.32
CA ALA A 634 60.87 -3.03 -4.56
C ALA A 634 60.73 -1.75 -5.40
N VAL A 635 59.55 -1.15 -5.34
CA VAL A 635 59.28 0.22 -5.82
C VAL A 635 58.96 1.06 -4.60
N ILE A 636 59.76 2.10 -4.33
CA ILE A 636 59.61 2.97 -3.17
C ILE A 636 59.53 4.42 -3.65
N GLN A 637 58.41 5.08 -3.38
CA GLN A 637 58.07 6.41 -3.86
C GLN A 637 57.53 7.30 -2.73
N ASN A 638 57.76 8.63 -2.81
CA ASN A 638 57.21 9.63 -1.88
C ASN A 638 57.39 9.28 -0.38
N THR A 639 58.51 8.64 -0.01
CA THR A 639 58.67 8.00 1.30
C THR A 639 59.81 8.64 2.12
N ASP A 640 59.50 8.96 3.37
CA ASP A 640 60.40 9.61 4.33
C ASP A 640 61.04 8.57 5.27
N PHE A 641 62.37 8.53 5.34
CA PHE A 641 63.12 7.66 6.25
C PHE A 641 63.82 8.45 7.38
N THR A 642 63.63 8.01 8.62
CA THR A 642 64.43 8.45 9.78
C THR A 642 65.07 7.22 10.42
N GLY A 643 66.39 7.20 10.52
CA GLY A 643 67.15 6.09 11.11
C GLY A 643 68.14 6.57 12.17
N LYS A 644 68.29 5.86 13.28
CA LYS A 644 69.21 6.23 14.38
C LYS A 644 69.78 5.00 15.07
N GLY A 645 71.08 5.01 15.35
CA GLY A 645 71.74 3.91 16.05
C GLY A 645 73.26 4.03 16.09
N PHE A 646 73.94 2.96 16.50
CA PHE A 646 75.40 2.89 16.40
C PHE A 646 75.86 2.93 14.94
N SER A 647 75.25 2.09 14.09
CA SER A 647 75.33 2.20 12.63
C SER A 647 73.93 2.17 12.02
N VAL A 648 73.73 2.78 10.86
CA VAL A 648 72.39 2.93 10.25
C VAL A 648 72.41 2.52 8.78
N ALA A 649 71.52 1.61 8.37
CA ALA A 649 71.23 1.28 6.98
C ALA A 649 69.72 1.43 6.73
N ALA A 650 69.31 2.35 5.85
CA ALA A 650 67.88 2.51 5.54
C ALA A 650 67.38 1.39 4.61
N ILE A 651 68.15 1.04 3.59
CA ILE A 651 67.87 -0.08 2.68
C ILE A 651 69.14 -0.90 2.50
N SER A 652 69.07 -2.19 2.83
CA SER A 652 70.13 -3.17 2.61
C SER A 652 69.62 -4.24 1.64
N ALA A 653 70.32 -4.46 0.52
CA ALA A 653 69.77 -5.13 -0.66
C ALA A 653 70.71 -6.17 -1.27
N SER A 654 70.27 -7.43 -1.34
CA SER A 654 71.03 -8.53 -1.95
C SER A 654 70.23 -9.19 -3.09
N ASN A 655 70.88 -9.37 -4.24
CA ASN A 655 70.32 -10.01 -5.45
C ASN A 655 68.93 -9.46 -5.87
N SER A 656 68.68 -8.16 -5.67
CA SER A 656 67.33 -7.56 -5.73
C SER A 656 67.20 -6.51 -6.84
N ILE A 657 65.97 -6.17 -7.24
CA ILE A 657 65.67 -5.13 -8.25
C ILE A 657 64.89 -3.99 -7.59
N ILE A 658 65.46 -2.78 -7.55
CA ILE A 658 64.95 -1.69 -6.70
C ILE A 658 64.80 -0.39 -7.50
N GLU A 659 63.62 0.21 -7.48
CA GLU A 659 63.37 1.58 -7.93
C GLU A 659 63.05 2.51 -6.75
N LEU A 660 63.78 3.61 -6.64
CA LEU A 660 63.68 4.61 -5.57
C LEU A 660 63.45 6.00 -6.18
N ASP A 661 62.31 6.65 -5.95
CA ASP A 661 62.08 8.04 -6.42
C ASP A 661 61.38 8.93 -5.37
N ASN A 662 61.69 10.22 -5.40
CA ASN A 662 61.17 11.25 -4.51
C ASN A 662 61.23 10.88 -3.00
N LEU A 663 62.43 10.49 -2.52
CA LEU A 663 62.65 10.04 -1.14
C LEU A 663 63.48 11.03 -0.33
N ASN A 664 63.11 11.22 0.93
CA ASN A 664 63.93 11.94 1.92
C ASN A 664 64.50 10.96 2.95
N ALA A 665 65.71 11.21 3.44
CA ALA A 665 66.29 10.47 4.55
C ALA A 665 67.01 11.37 5.57
N SER A 666 66.83 11.08 6.86
CA SER A 666 67.56 11.69 7.97
C SER A 666 68.15 10.59 8.87
N LEU A 667 69.43 10.31 8.70
CA LEU A 667 70.13 9.22 9.39
C LEU A 667 71.09 9.77 10.46
N ASN A 668 70.99 9.27 11.69
CA ASN A 668 71.74 9.72 12.86
C ASN A 668 72.59 8.58 13.46
N PRO A 669 73.74 8.23 12.85
CA PRO A 669 74.66 7.22 13.38
C PRO A 669 75.63 7.76 14.43
N ASN A 670 76.03 6.91 15.38
CA ASN A 670 77.20 7.18 16.23
C ASN A 670 78.53 6.85 15.50
N PHE A 671 78.52 5.92 14.54
CA PHE A 671 79.72 5.45 13.82
C PHE A 671 79.61 5.60 12.30
N THR A 672 78.65 4.91 11.64
CA THR A 672 78.52 4.92 10.18
C THR A 672 77.05 4.87 9.72
N ALA A 673 76.73 5.51 8.59
CA ALA A 673 75.42 5.41 7.96
C ALA A 673 75.49 5.24 6.43
N ARG A 674 74.51 4.51 5.91
CA ARG A 674 74.19 4.39 4.48
C ARG A 674 72.68 4.52 4.30
N PHE A 675 72.26 5.20 3.24
CA PHE A 675 70.85 5.15 2.83
C PHE A 675 70.56 3.86 2.06
N LEU A 676 71.38 3.54 1.06
CA LEU A 676 71.31 2.27 0.32
C LEU A 676 72.66 1.57 0.34
N GLU A 677 72.65 0.27 0.67
CA GLU A 677 73.76 -0.65 0.42
C GLU A 677 73.27 -1.85 -0.42
N ALA A 678 73.99 -2.20 -1.49
CA ALA A 678 73.47 -3.11 -2.51
C ALA A 678 74.51 -4.08 -3.12
N TRP A 679 74.27 -5.38 -2.99
CA TRP A 679 75.09 -6.46 -3.56
C TRP A 679 74.34 -7.22 -4.67
N ASN A 680 75.01 -7.42 -5.82
CA ASN A 680 74.50 -8.15 -6.99
C ASN A 680 73.09 -7.69 -7.46
N SER A 681 72.75 -6.43 -7.24
CA SER A 681 71.38 -5.90 -7.36
C SER A 681 71.26 -4.90 -8.52
N GLU A 682 70.06 -4.75 -9.07
CA GLU A 682 69.76 -3.75 -10.10
C GLU A 682 68.99 -2.57 -9.46
N ILE A 683 69.43 -1.34 -9.74
CA ILE A 683 69.03 -0.15 -8.99
C ILE A 683 68.64 0.97 -9.96
N SER A 684 67.43 1.52 -9.83
CA SER A 684 66.94 2.72 -10.51
C SER A 684 66.84 3.86 -9.50
N LEU A 685 67.66 4.91 -9.66
CA LEU A 685 67.68 6.07 -8.77
C LEU A 685 67.02 7.31 -9.40
N GLY A 686 65.86 7.67 -8.87
CA GLY A 686 65.21 8.96 -9.05
C GLY A 686 65.74 10.03 -8.08
N LYS A 687 64.85 10.90 -7.62
CA LYS A 687 65.16 12.02 -6.72
C LYS A 687 65.37 11.54 -5.29
N LEU A 688 66.59 11.70 -4.77
CA LEU A 688 66.94 11.40 -3.38
C LEU A 688 67.50 12.63 -2.67
N ASN A 689 67.05 12.87 -1.44
CA ASN A 689 67.47 13.97 -0.55
C ASN A 689 67.89 13.39 0.81
N LEU A 690 69.20 13.24 1.04
CA LEU A 690 69.75 12.37 2.08
C LEU A 690 70.64 13.16 3.06
N ILE A 691 70.25 13.20 4.33
CA ILE A 691 70.97 13.93 5.40
C ILE A 691 71.54 12.92 6.41
N ARG A 692 72.84 13.04 6.67
CA ARG A 692 73.53 12.39 7.79
C ARG A 692 73.76 13.41 8.91
N LEU A 693 73.25 13.11 10.10
CA LEU A 693 73.44 13.90 11.32
C LEU A 693 74.40 13.16 12.29
N PRO A 694 75.23 13.87 13.07
CA PRO A 694 75.63 15.26 12.85
C PRO A 694 76.40 15.43 11.53
N GLU A 695 76.27 16.60 10.92
CA GLU A 695 77.08 16.99 9.76
C GLU A 695 78.50 17.33 10.24
N SER A 696 79.51 16.63 9.74
CA SER A 696 80.92 16.81 10.11
C SER A 696 81.85 16.50 8.96
N ALA A 697 82.89 17.31 8.77
CA ALA A 697 83.93 17.09 7.76
C ALA A 697 84.83 15.86 8.04
N GLN A 698 84.69 15.23 9.20
CA GLN A 698 85.39 13.98 9.54
C GLN A 698 84.61 12.72 9.14
N ASN A 699 83.33 12.86 8.74
CA ASN A 699 82.51 11.74 8.30
C ASN A 699 83.14 11.11 7.03
N LYS A 700 83.15 9.77 6.97
CA LYS A 700 83.68 9.01 5.82
C LYS A 700 82.60 8.19 5.10
N ASP A 701 81.34 8.54 5.39
CA ASP A 701 80.17 7.78 4.99
C ASP A 701 79.74 8.09 3.56
N THR A 702 79.31 7.06 2.84
CA THR A 702 78.76 7.15 1.48
C THR A 702 77.27 6.89 1.54
N ALA A 703 76.46 7.81 1.02
CA ALA A 703 75.01 7.72 1.11
C ALA A 703 74.44 6.51 0.34
N VAL A 704 74.96 6.23 -0.86
CA VAL A 704 74.61 5.05 -1.66
C VAL A 704 75.88 4.25 -1.99
N TRP A 705 75.94 3.01 -1.54
CA TRP A 705 77.09 2.12 -1.74
C TRP A 705 76.67 0.83 -2.45
N TYR A 706 77.42 0.38 -3.45
CA TYR A 706 77.06 -0.84 -4.20
C TYR A 706 78.26 -1.67 -4.65
N ASN A 707 78.12 -3.00 -4.63
CA ASN A 707 79.19 -3.91 -5.03
C ASN A 707 79.43 -3.89 -6.55
N LYS A 708 80.57 -4.41 -7.00
CA LYS A 708 80.93 -4.39 -8.43
C LYS A 708 80.02 -5.23 -9.35
N ASN A 709 79.23 -6.15 -8.80
CA ASN A 709 78.28 -6.95 -9.57
C ASN A 709 76.91 -6.25 -9.74
N SER A 710 76.58 -5.29 -8.86
CA SER A 710 75.36 -4.49 -8.94
C SER A 710 75.37 -3.53 -10.14
N ARG A 711 74.19 -3.29 -10.72
CA ARG A 711 73.94 -2.33 -11.80
C ARG A 711 73.16 -1.15 -11.26
N MET A 712 73.46 0.06 -11.73
CA MET A 712 72.78 1.27 -11.30
C MET A 712 72.48 2.18 -12.48
N ASP A 713 71.21 2.49 -12.67
CA ASP A 713 70.71 3.59 -13.50
C ASP A 713 70.41 4.80 -12.60
N ILE A 714 70.73 6.00 -13.09
CA ILE A 714 70.71 7.25 -12.32
C ILE A 714 70.00 8.34 -13.12
N LYS A 715 68.70 8.50 -12.84
CA LYS A 715 67.86 9.56 -13.43
C LYS A 715 68.22 10.92 -12.84
N PHE A 716 68.55 10.98 -11.55
CA PHE A 716 69.02 12.18 -10.86
C PHE A 716 70.15 11.83 -9.87
N LYS A 717 71.17 12.71 -9.76
CA LYS A 717 72.22 12.54 -8.74
C LYS A 717 71.64 12.83 -7.35
N PRO A 718 71.85 11.98 -6.32
CA PRO A 718 71.38 12.23 -4.97
C PRO A 718 71.91 13.55 -4.39
N ILE A 719 71.01 14.34 -3.81
CA ILE A 719 71.36 15.50 -2.98
C ILE A 719 71.73 14.95 -1.60
N VAL A 720 72.95 15.22 -1.15
CA VAL A 720 73.46 14.68 0.12
C VAL A 720 74.04 15.76 1.04
N ARG A 721 73.84 15.58 2.34
CA ARG A 721 74.38 16.42 3.42
C ARG A 721 75.00 15.56 4.52
N GLY A 722 76.12 16.00 5.08
CA GLY A 722 76.86 15.28 6.13
C GLY A 722 77.58 13.99 5.71
N PHE A 723 77.25 13.40 4.56
CA PHE A 723 78.01 12.32 3.91
C PHE A 723 79.27 12.86 3.22
N LEU A 724 80.30 12.02 3.08
CA LEU A 724 81.49 12.32 2.29
C LEU A 724 81.21 12.17 0.79
N ASN A 725 80.60 11.05 0.41
CA ASN A 725 80.30 10.69 -0.98
C ASN A 725 78.78 10.52 -1.18
N SER A 726 78.25 10.97 -2.32
CA SER A 726 76.84 10.74 -2.67
C SER A 726 76.57 9.30 -3.12
N ILE A 727 77.49 8.75 -3.93
CA ILE A 727 77.46 7.41 -4.50
C ILE A 727 78.90 6.89 -4.55
N GLU A 728 79.12 5.61 -4.22
CA GLU A 728 80.40 4.93 -4.37
C GLU A 728 80.17 3.46 -4.76
N ARG A 729 81.04 2.93 -5.61
CA ARG A 729 81.07 1.52 -5.99
C ARG A 729 82.23 0.84 -5.28
N GLU A 730 82.02 -0.40 -4.83
CA GLU A 730 83.11 -1.24 -4.33
C GLU A 730 84.22 -1.42 -5.39
N PRO A 731 85.52 -1.32 -5.02
CA PRO A 731 86.65 -1.50 -5.94
C PRO A 731 86.73 -2.85 -6.69
#